data_AF-A0A1G1G0Y6-F1
#
_entry.id   AF-A0A1G1G0Y6-F1
#
_cell.length_a   1.000
_cell.length_b   1.000
_cell.length_c   1.000
_cell.angle_alpha   90.00
_cell.angle_beta   90.00
_cell.angle_gamma   90.00
#
_symmetry.space_group_name_H-M   'P 1'
#
loop_
_entity.id
_entity.type
_entity.pdbx_description
1 polymer ?
#
loop_
_entity_poly.entity_id
_entity_poly.type
_entity_poly.pdbx_seq_one_letter_code
_entity_poly.pdbx_strand_id
1 'polypeptide(L)'
;MVRNSFRLTTRSLIVIIILALVPSLPAQAASSYGFTCSSCHLMPPLDSDTRDPSTGGFAGNHETHQPASATADDCARCHVTTGFTTEHLDGTIGFPASLNKSPAEARYEVGGTAVAYKNQTSTPVLGTCSNVNCHFETTTPTWGGAPYNSTADCLACHAVPGASAPHAKHDLYYTGTADCVKCHPDWATGLRFSHATSAASRGIKVTMGEGSYSGTGLNYLPSQMASRSFGSCSGIYCHSPGDKATAYNPPLHSPSWDMTLNCLGCHKGDVASGTAIDTPAAGYGHTRHVNPVIAARIACFTCHSATVSTNTAITSRADHVDRFVTIRFNNSTTAVNGTYNGVAASATPYRKTPGSAPGSCQNIYCHSNGTRSTAPFTATTTPVWGSPLNGGCAGCHGGDRTTVAPMATSAHPKHMAGGVGGFSFGCDSCHAVTASGNAAILTPANHVNHRIDVDMAATWGGTYSATGHQPGAAAGTCSNVYCHSDGKGTYAAPVWNDPATGACGTCHRASAASINGVIRSKAHFAHFSSIYGPKLTMTDASQCSRCHDYSGETGMNHLNGAVNVTFSCTDNCHRQIAPANVVTAWGAGPVSCESCHTGTLSIIDNLVAPDKSGFATAGHGKIAVGMPGKNCLDCHARAQRHISGTLGDTNRTIEGLGDGTTNLSCTYCHNDQTKVTNPLFQNMSTHFTTLNGPQDMTCRSCHDLHGKIGNLSMIRGRIVFGAYSANITYTDTNTGMINTVTNLGLCQVCHTRTRFYKAGVSESRHASKDCFRCHKHDNPGGAFKPLPR
;
A
#
# COMPACT_ATOMS: atom_id res chain seq x y z
N MET A 1 -26.56 -96.79 16.48
CA MET A 1 -27.90 -97.42 16.42
C MET A 1 -28.15 -97.68 14.94
N VAL A 2 -28.16 -98.92 14.43
CA VAL A 2 -29.32 -99.82 14.49
C VAL A 2 -28.87 -101.29 14.47
N ARG A 3 -29.38 -102.01 15.48
CA ARG A 3 -29.51 -103.45 15.76
C ARG A 3 -28.97 -104.51 14.77
N ASN A 4 -28.11 -105.36 15.33
CA ASN A 4 -28.06 -106.84 15.20
C ASN A 4 -29.43 -107.49 14.94
N SER A 5 -29.46 -108.57 14.16
CA SER A 5 -29.75 -109.93 14.66
C SER A 5 -29.78 -110.96 13.52
N PHE A 6 -28.85 -111.92 13.58
CA PHE A 6 -28.96 -113.23 12.93
C PHE A 6 -29.92 -114.12 13.75
N ARG A 7 -30.68 -114.99 13.07
CA ARG A 7 -31.37 -116.14 13.69
C ARG A 7 -30.65 -117.44 13.32
N LEU A 8 -30.20 -118.15 14.35
CA LEU A 8 -29.75 -119.54 14.37
C LEU A 8 -30.94 -120.51 14.31
N THR A 9 -30.69 -121.74 13.85
CA THR A 9 -31.11 -123.04 14.45
C THR A 9 -30.26 -124.15 13.77
N THR A 10 -29.43 -125.01 14.36
CA THR A 10 -29.31 -125.81 15.61
C THR A 10 -30.16 -127.10 15.68
N ARG A 11 -29.51 -128.25 15.45
CA ARG A 11 -29.86 -129.64 15.89
C ARG A 11 -28.52 -130.41 16.00
N SER A 12 -27.90 -130.67 17.16
CA SER A 12 -28.23 -131.50 18.35
C SER A 12 -27.96 -133.01 18.17
N LEU A 13 -26.97 -133.54 18.92
CA LEU A 13 -26.83 -134.89 19.56
C LEU A 13 -25.36 -134.99 20.05
N ILE A 14 -24.96 -134.84 21.34
CA ILE A 14 -25.18 -135.64 22.58
C ILE A 14 -24.74 -137.11 22.40
N VAL A 15 -23.91 -137.64 23.33
CA VAL A 15 -23.24 -138.99 23.37
C VAL A 15 -21.79 -138.87 22.82
N ILE A 16 -20.65 -139.03 23.53
CA ILE A 16 -20.25 -139.82 24.71
C ILE A 16 -18.92 -139.28 25.31
N ILE A 17 -18.94 -138.98 26.61
CA ILE A 17 -18.03 -139.43 27.69
C ILE A 17 -16.49 -139.24 27.52
N ILE A 18 -15.96 -138.29 28.31
CA ILE A 18 -14.68 -138.34 29.07
C ILE A 18 -13.41 -138.67 28.24
N LEU A 19 -12.89 -137.69 27.51
CA LEU A 19 -11.47 -137.59 27.18
C LEU A 19 -11.09 -136.13 26.94
N ALA A 20 -10.02 -135.69 27.60
CA ALA A 20 -9.29 -134.43 27.41
C ALA A 20 -10.02 -133.12 27.83
N LEU A 21 -9.85 -132.55 29.03
CA LEU A 21 -8.64 -131.84 29.50
C LEU A 21 -7.43 -131.81 28.55
N VAL A 22 -6.93 -130.59 28.28
CA VAL A 22 -5.63 -130.24 27.63
C VAL A 22 -5.74 -129.91 26.12
N PRO A 23 -5.12 -128.80 25.66
CA PRO A 23 -5.73 -127.87 24.71
C PRO A 23 -5.39 -128.18 23.25
N SER A 24 -6.36 -128.01 22.36
CA SER A 24 -6.12 -127.92 20.92
C SER A 24 -5.94 -126.45 20.54
N LEU A 25 -4.68 -126.07 20.32
CA LEU A 25 -4.29 -124.85 19.61
C LEU A 25 -5.07 -124.75 18.28
N PRO A 26 -5.89 -123.70 18.04
CA PRO A 26 -6.23 -123.35 16.68
C PRO A 26 -5.03 -122.67 16.03
N ALA A 27 -4.69 -123.15 14.84
CA ALA A 27 -3.61 -122.65 14.00
C ALA A 27 -3.56 -121.12 13.98
N GLN A 28 -2.35 -120.59 14.22
CA GLN A 28 -2.02 -119.20 13.93
C GLN A 28 -2.18 -118.99 12.42
N ALA A 29 -3.32 -118.44 12.00
CA ALA A 29 -3.35 -117.70 10.76
C ALA A 29 -2.55 -116.41 11.01
N ALA A 30 -1.33 -116.39 10.48
CA ALA A 30 -0.47 -115.22 10.51
C ALA A 30 -1.21 -114.00 9.96
N SER A 31 -0.97 -112.86 10.59
CA SER A 31 -1.51 -111.54 10.27
C SER A 31 -1.56 -111.26 8.78
N SER A 32 -2.71 -110.84 8.25
CA SER A 32 -2.72 -109.97 7.08
C SER A 32 -1.97 -108.70 7.46
N TYR A 33 -0.73 -108.57 6.97
CA TYR A 33 0.09 -107.39 7.15
C TYR A 33 -0.74 -106.15 6.83
N GLY A 34 -0.93 -105.26 7.81
CA GLY A 34 -1.55 -103.96 7.59
C GLY A 34 -0.61 -103.12 6.75
N PHE A 35 -0.71 -103.22 5.42
CA PHE A 35 0.03 -102.36 4.50
C PHE A 35 -0.32 -100.90 4.81
N THR A 36 0.67 -100.13 5.24
CA THR A 36 0.59 -98.67 5.36
C THR A 36 0.99 -98.04 4.04
N CYS A 37 0.70 -96.75 3.84
CA CYS A 37 1.18 -96.02 2.66
C CYS A 37 2.71 -96.14 2.51
N SER A 38 3.44 -96.05 3.64
CA SER A 38 4.90 -96.27 3.74
C SER A 38 5.41 -97.65 3.30
N SER A 39 4.50 -98.62 3.14
CA SER A 39 4.85 -99.98 2.71
C SER A 39 5.06 -100.07 1.19
N CYS A 40 4.54 -99.12 0.41
CA CYS A 40 4.65 -99.09 -1.05
C CYS A 40 5.41 -97.87 -1.56
N HIS A 41 5.39 -96.77 -0.81
CA HIS A 41 6.10 -95.52 -1.12
C HIS A 41 6.31 -94.70 0.15
N LEU A 42 7.30 -93.81 0.19
CA LEU A 42 7.43 -92.90 1.32
C LEU A 42 6.21 -91.96 1.46
N MET A 43 6.05 -91.35 2.63
CA MET A 43 4.96 -90.41 2.91
C MET A 43 5.55 -89.06 3.33
N PRO A 44 5.60 -88.04 2.44
CA PRO A 44 5.10 -88.06 1.05
C PRO A 44 5.96 -88.93 0.10
N PRO A 45 5.43 -89.32 -1.09
CA PRO A 45 6.21 -90.02 -2.10
C PRO A 45 7.46 -89.22 -2.52
N LEU A 46 8.56 -89.91 -2.80
CA LEU A 46 9.76 -89.28 -3.36
C LEU A 46 9.56 -88.92 -4.83
N ASP A 47 10.19 -87.85 -5.25
CA ASP A 47 10.20 -87.39 -6.64
C ASP A 47 11.32 -88.07 -7.43
N SER A 48 10.98 -88.64 -8.59
CA SER A 48 11.91 -89.37 -9.48
C SER A 48 11.42 -89.27 -10.92
N ASP A 49 12.30 -89.22 -11.93
CA ASP A 49 11.90 -89.10 -13.35
C ASP A 49 10.97 -90.24 -13.84
N THR A 50 10.99 -91.39 -13.16
CA THR A 50 10.14 -92.56 -13.45
C THR A 50 9.74 -93.28 -12.14
N ARG A 51 8.82 -94.24 -12.22
CA ARG A 51 8.49 -95.14 -11.10
C ARG A 51 9.74 -95.89 -10.64
N ASP A 52 10.19 -95.66 -9.41
CA ASP A 52 11.30 -96.38 -8.79
C ASP A 52 10.75 -97.33 -7.70
N PRO A 53 10.69 -98.65 -7.95
CA PRO A 53 10.19 -99.62 -6.98
C PRO A 53 11.09 -99.79 -5.75
N SER A 54 12.37 -99.38 -5.81
CA SER A 54 13.33 -99.57 -4.72
C SER A 54 13.24 -98.49 -3.65
N THR A 55 12.91 -97.26 -4.06
CA THR A 55 12.70 -96.10 -3.17
C THR A 55 11.21 -95.78 -2.97
N GLY A 56 10.34 -96.34 -3.81
CA GLY A 56 8.93 -96.00 -3.87
C GLY A 56 8.66 -94.63 -4.51
N GLY A 57 9.62 -94.10 -5.27
CA GLY A 57 9.53 -92.80 -5.94
C GLY A 57 8.65 -92.82 -7.19
N PHE A 58 8.07 -91.65 -7.53
CA PHE A 58 7.21 -91.45 -8.70
C PHE A 58 7.56 -90.16 -9.45
N ALA A 59 7.25 -90.15 -10.74
CA ALA A 59 7.29 -88.95 -11.58
C ALA A 59 6.35 -87.87 -11.04
N GLY A 60 6.93 -86.73 -10.65
CA GLY A 60 6.19 -85.62 -10.07
C GLY A 60 7.03 -84.69 -9.22
N ASN A 61 6.31 -83.87 -8.45
CA ASN A 61 6.86 -82.86 -7.54
C ASN A 61 6.15 -82.93 -6.16
N HIS A 62 5.87 -84.13 -5.66
CA HIS A 62 5.17 -84.37 -4.40
C HIS A 62 5.94 -83.81 -3.21
N GLU A 63 7.26 -83.91 -3.18
CA GLU A 63 8.09 -83.44 -2.06
C GLU A 63 8.00 -81.92 -1.88
N THR A 64 7.77 -81.19 -2.99
CA THR A 64 7.61 -79.73 -2.96
C THR A 64 6.18 -79.26 -2.62
N HIS A 65 5.20 -80.16 -2.64
CA HIS A 65 3.78 -79.85 -2.41
C HIS A 65 3.21 -80.46 -1.13
N GLN A 66 4.04 -81.12 -0.32
CA GLN A 66 3.64 -81.81 0.89
C GLN A 66 4.58 -81.44 2.05
N PRO A 67 4.09 -81.43 3.31
CA PRO A 67 4.99 -81.30 4.46
C PRO A 67 5.88 -82.53 4.59
N ALA A 68 7.02 -82.40 5.27
CA ALA A 68 7.95 -83.51 5.54
C ALA A 68 7.31 -84.70 6.29
N SER A 69 6.14 -84.51 6.89
CA SER A 69 5.33 -85.57 7.52
C SER A 69 3.89 -85.47 7.01
N ALA A 70 3.68 -85.94 5.78
CA ALA A 70 2.37 -85.88 5.11
C ALA A 70 1.37 -86.88 5.68
N THR A 71 0.10 -86.45 5.75
CA THR A 71 -1.04 -87.27 6.15
C THR A 71 -1.98 -87.54 4.96
N ALA A 72 -2.93 -88.45 5.12
CA ALA A 72 -3.94 -88.72 4.08
C ALA A 72 -4.75 -87.46 3.72
N ASP A 73 -4.94 -86.53 4.66
CA ASP A 73 -5.65 -85.26 4.43
C ASP A 73 -4.84 -84.29 3.55
N ASP A 74 -3.51 -84.35 3.59
CA ASP A 74 -2.64 -83.54 2.74
C ASP A 74 -2.69 -84.00 1.28
N CYS A 75 -2.81 -85.32 1.06
CA CYS A 75 -3.04 -85.91 -0.26
C CYS A 75 -4.47 -85.66 -0.76
N ALA A 76 -5.47 -85.59 0.14
CA ALA A 76 -6.89 -85.36 -0.19
C ALA A 76 -7.15 -84.03 -0.92
N ARG A 77 -6.19 -83.10 -0.85
CA ARG A 77 -6.24 -81.83 -1.56
C ARG A 77 -6.10 -82.01 -3.07
N CYS A 78 -5.33 -83.01 -3.49
CA CYS A 78 -5.02 -83.24 -4.90
C CYS A 78 -5.59 -84.55 -5.42
N HIS A 79 -5.86 -85.51 -4.54
CA HIS A 79 -6.34 -86.83 -4.88
C HIS A 79 -7.65 -87.18 -4.19
N VAL A 80 -8.41 -88.09 -4.78
CA VAL A 80 -9.55 -88.70 -4.09
C VAL A 80 -9.01 -89.74 -3.12
N THR A 81 -9.17 -89.50 -1.82
CA THR A 81 -8.55 -90.29 -0.74
C THR A 81 -9.54 -91.06 0.13
N THR A 82 -10.85 -91.00 -0.21
CA THR A 82 -11.86 -91.81 0.46
C THR A 82 -11.59 -93.29 0.19
N GLY A 83 -11.29 -94.06 1.23
CA GLY A 83 -11.04 -95.50 1.12
C GLY A 83 -9.58 -95.90 0.92
N PHE A 84 -8.63 -95.29 1.65
CA PHE A 84 -7.26 -95.83 1.83
C PHE A 84 -7.24 -97.17 2.60
N THR A 85 -8.00 -98.15 2.12
CA THR A 85 -7.74 -99.58 2.30
C THR A 85 -7.01 -100.08 1.05
N THR A 86 -6.84 -101.38 0.88
CA THR A 86 -6.21 -102.03 -0.30
C THR A 86 -6.79 -101.64 -1.68
N GLU A 87 -7.77 -100.72 -1.75
CA GLU A 87 -8.49 -100.29 -2.95
C GLU A 87 -7.81 -99.16 -3.75
N HIS A 88 -6.75 -98.49 -3.26
CA HIS A 88 -5.90 -97.63 -4.13
C HIS A 88 -5.11 -98.46 -5.18
N LEU A 89 -5.06 -99.78 -5.02
CA LEU A 89 -4.48 -100.73 -5.99
C LEU A 89 -5.39 -100.99 -7.21
N ASP A 90 -6.41 -100.17 -7.44
CA ASP A 90 -7.28 -100.26 -8.63
C ASP A 90 -6.58 -99.89 -9.94
N GLY A 91 -5.28 -99.57 -9.87
CA GLY A 91 -4.46 -99.18 -11.02
C GLY A 91 -4.73 -97.76 -11.47
N THR A 92 -5.44 -96.94 -10.68
CA THR A 92 -5.75 -95.56 -11.00
C THR A 92 -5.31 -94.57 -9.91
N ILE A 93 -5.24 -93.30 -10.28
CA ILE A 93 -4.97 -92.16 -9.40
C ILE A 93 -6.10 -91.17 -9.65
N GLY A 94 -7.05 -91.11 -8.74
CA GLY A 94 -8.22 -90.23 -8.82
C GLY A 94 -7.89 -88.79 -8.45
N PHE A 95 -8.55 -87.84 -9.12
CA PHE A 95 -8.49 -86.40 -8.83
C PHE A 95 -9.87 -85.91 -8.40
N PRO A 96 -9.97 -85.06 -7.37
CA PRO A 96 -11.24 -84.60 -6.86
C PRO A 96 -11.96 -83.66 -7.84
N ALA A 97 -13.27 -83.56 -7.60
CA ALA A 97 -14.22 -82.57 -8.10
C ALA A 97 -13.79 -81.09 -8.04
N SER A 98 -12.75 -80.72 -7.30
CA SER A 98 -12.07 -79.43 -7.35
C SER A 98 -10.83 -79.52 -6.47
N LEU A 99 -9.64 -79.30 -7.05
CA LEU A 99 -8.38 -79.39 -6.30
C LEU A 99 -8.37 -78.35 -5.17
N ASN A 100 -7.99 -78.81 -3.98
CA ASN A 100 -7.85 -78.03 -2.74
C ASN A 100 -9.07 -77.16 -2.39
N LYS A 101 -10.28 -77.58 -2.81
CA LYS A 101 -11.52 -76.78 -2.65
C LYS A 101 -11.34 -75.35 -3.18
N SER A 102 -10.65 -75.20 -4.32
CA SER A 102 -10.41 -73.91 -4.95
C SER A 102 -11.76 -73.21 -5.23
N PRO A 103 -11.87 -71.88 -4.99
CA PRO A 103 -13.10 -71.14 -5.24
C PRO A 103 -13.49 -71.13 -6.73
N ALA A 104 -12.52 -70.96 -7.63
CA ALA A 104 -12.66 -71.38 -9.02
C ALA A 104 -12.51 -72.90 -9.12
N GLU A 105 -13.31 -73.52 -9.98
CA GLU A 105 -13.26 -74.97 -10.21
C GLU A 105 -11.87 -75.39 -10.73
N ALA A 106 -11.08 -76.04 -9.87
CA ALA A 106 -9.71 -76.43 -10.17
C ALA A 106 -9.63 -77.88 -10.67
N ARG A 107 -8.94 -78.09 -11.78
CA ARG A 107 -8.88 -79.39 -12.47
C ARG A 107 -7.43 -79.78 -12.72
N TYR A 108 -7.16 -81.07 -12.70
CA TYR A 108 -5.93 -81.61 -13.26
C TYR A 108 -6.17 -81.97 -14.73
N GLU A 109 -5.30 -81.50 -15.62
CA GLU A 109 -5.50 -81.53 -17.07
C GLU A 109 -4.32 -82.18 -17.78
N VAL A 110 -4.61 -82.98 -18.81
CA VAL A 110 -3.61 -83.60 -19.69
C VAL A 110 -3.88 -83.15 -21.10
N GLY A 111 -2.88 -82.55 -21.77
CA GLY A 111 -3.09 -81.96 -23.09
C GLY A 111 -4.20 -80.90 -23.12
N GLY A 112 -4.43 -80.21 -21.99
CA GLY A 112 -5.47 -79.19 -21.83
C GLY A 112 -6.89 -79.70 -21.58
N THR A 113 -7.08 -81.01 -21.32
CA THR A 113 -8.39 -81.58 -20.99
C THR A 113 -8.40 -82.11 -19.57
N ALA A 114 -9.44 -81.75 -18.79
CA ALA A 114 -9.62 -82.21 -17.42
C ALA A 114 -9.83 -83.73 -17.34
N VAL A 115 -9.16 -84.38 -16.39
CA VAL A 115 -9.27 -85.83 -16.15
C VAL A 115 -9.70 -86.12 -14.72
N ALA A 116 -10.63 -87.06 -14.54
CA ALA A 116 -11.08 -87.50 -13.22
C ALA A 116 -10.14 -88.54 -12.57
N TYR A 117 -9.36 -89.25 -13.39
CA TYR A 117 -8.36 -90.21 -12.93
C TYR A 117 -7.25 -90.40 -13.98
N LYS A 118 -6.15 -91.01 -13.56
CA LYS A 118 -5.08 -91.52 -14.43
C LYS A 118 -4.78 -92.97 -14.13
N ASN A 119 -4.43 -93.75 -15.16
CA ASN A 119 -3.89 -95.08 -14.95
C ASN A 119 -2.46 -94.98 -14.40
N GLN A 120 -2.14 -95.82 -13.42
CA GLN A 120 -0.80 -95.98 -12.86
C GLN A 120 0.10 -96.67 -13.88
N THR A 121 1.04 -95.93 -14.46
CA THR A 121 2.05 -96.48 -15.39
C THR A 121 3.46 -96.11 -14.93
N SER A 122 4.47 -96.83 -15.40
CA SER A 122 5.88 -96.52 -15.08
C SER A 122 6.39 -95.25 -15.78
N THR A 123 5.73 -94.82 -16.86
CA THR A 123 6.04 -93.62 -17.66
C THR A 123 4.78 -92.77 -17.87
N PRO A 124 4.26 -92.12 -16.82
CA PRO A 124 3.04 -91.33 -16.94
C PRO A 124 3.29 -90.04 -17.72
N VAL A 125 2.40 -89.70 -18.66
CA VAL A 125 2.39 -88.35 -19.26
C VAL A 125 1.87 -87.39 -18.19
N LEU A 126 2.68 -86.46 -17.70
CA LEU A 126 2.27 -85.52 -16.66
C LEU A 126 1.47 -84.34 -17.24
N GLY A 127 0.64 -83.74 -16.40
CA GLY A 127 -0.35 -82.71 -16.76
C GLY A 127 -0.15 -81.40 -16.01
N THR A 128 -1.04 -80.44 -16.24
CA THR A 128 -1.08 -79.14 -15.56
C THR A 128 -2.30 -79.06 -14.65
N CYS A 129 -2.29 -78.19 -13.65
CA CYS A 129 -3.49 -77.83 -12.91
C CYS A 129 -4.06 -76.52 -13.46
N SER A 130 -5.37 -76.47 -13.69
CA SER A 130 -6.08 -75.22 -13.99
C SER A 130 -6.77 -74.69 -12.73
N ASN A 131 -6.82 -73.36 -12.59
CA ASN A 131 -7.58 -72.62 -11.58
C ASN A 131 -7.30 -72.97 -10.10
N VAL A 132 -6.18 -73.64 -9.78
CA VAL A 132 -5.87 -74.02 -8.40
C VAL A 132 -5.51 -72.79 -7.56
N ASN A 133 -6.13 -72.66 -6.38
CA ASN A 133 -5.98 -71.52 -5.48
C ASN A 133 -4.52 -71.30 -5.01
N CYS A 134 -3.75 -72.38 -4.83
CA CYS A 134 -2.33 -72.33 -4.47
C CYS A 134 -1.45 -71.67 -5.55
N HIS A 135 -1.90 -71.68 -6.81
CA HIS A 135 -1.23 -71.06 -7.96
C HIS A 135 -2.07 -69.93 -8.57
N PHE A 136 -2.81 -69.19 -7.73
CA PHE A 136 -3.50 -67.96 -8.10
C PHE A 136 -4.51 -68.09 -9.23
N GLU A 137 -5.11 -69.28 -9.37
CA GLU A 137 -6.09 -69.58 -10.41
C GLU A 137 -5.54 -69.41 -11.83
N THR A 138 -4.23 -69.62 -11.99
CA THR A 138 -3.56 -69.67 -13.28
C THR A 138 -3.26 -71.12 -13.68
N THR A 139 -3.03 -71.36 -14.97
CA THR A 139 -2.53 -72.67 -15.42
C THR A 139 -1.12 -72.87 -14.89
N THR A 140 -0.90 -73.95 -14.15
CA THR A 140 0.41 -74.26 -13.59
C THR A 140 1.38 -74.72 -14.69
N PRO A 141 2.69 -74.69 -14.43
CA PRO A 141 3.63 -75.53 -15.16
C PRO A 141 3.20 -77.00 -15.11
N THR A 142 3.71 -77.78 -16.07
CA THR A 142 3.51 -79.23 -16.07
C THR A 142 4.07 -79.82 -14.78
N TRP A 143 3.28 -80.69 -14.12
CA TRP A 143 3.69 -81.45 -12.95
C TRP A 143 4.99 -82.21 -13.24
N GLY A 144 5.94 -82.22 -12.30
CA GLY A 144 7.30 -82.72 -12.50
C GLY A 144 8.29 -81.71 -13.11
N GLY A 145 7.85 -80.49 -13.47
CA GLY A 145 8.75 -79.40 -13.89
C GLY A 145 9.57 -78.79 -12.75
N ALA A 146 10.55 -77.94 -13.08
CA ALA A 146 11.41 -77.31 -12.08
C ALA A 146 10.61 -76.48 -11.05
N PRO A 147 10.95 -76.56 -9.75
CA PRO A 147 10.27 -75.79 -8.71
C PRO A 147 10.58 -74.29 -8.84
N TYR A 148 9.62 -73.44 -8.46
CA TYR A 148 9.82 -72.00 -8.45
C TYR A 148 10.88 -71.57 -7.42
N ASN A 149 11.81 -70.72 -7.85
CA ASN A 149 12.77 -70.06 -6.97
C ASN A 149 12.14 -68.83 -6.33
N SER A 150 12.07 -68.84 -5.00
CA SER A 150 11.47 -67.78 -4.17
C SER A 150 12.07 -66.38 -4.34
N THR A 151 13.15 -66.20 -5.10
CA THR A 151 13.79 -64.89 -5.33
C THR A 151 13.81 -64.48 -6.80
N ALA A 152 13.81 -65.44 -7.73
CA ALA A 152 13.91 -65.16 -9.17
C ALA A 152 12.53 -65.22 -9.88
N ASP A 153 11.61 -66.03 -9.37
CA ASP A 153 10.36 -66.37 -10.08
C ASP A 153 9.11 -65.73 -9.47
N CYS A 154 9.28 -64.69 -8.62
CA CYS A 154 8.14 -64.01 -7.99
C CYS A 154 7.11 -63.53 -9.02
N LEU A 155 7.55 -63.10 -10.21
CA LEU A 155 6.68 -62.63 -11.29
C LEU A 155 5.84 -63.75 -11.94
N ALA A 156 6.22 -65.02 -11.78
CA ALA A 156 5.46 -66.15 -12.32
C ALA A 156 4.09 -66.31 -11.63
N CYS A 157 3.97 -65.92 -10.36
CA CYS A 157 2.70 -65.87 -9.62
C CYS A 157 2.21 -64.42 -9.42
N HIS A 158 3.14 -63.49 -9.28
CA HIS A 158 2.85 -62.06 -9.20
C HIS A 158 3.03 -61.41 -10.56
N ALA A 159 2.08 -61.59 -11.47
CA ALA A 159 1.79 -60.61 -12.53
C ALA A 159 1.26 -59.26 -11.96
N VAL A 160 1.67 -58.95 -10.70
CA VAL A 160 1.40 -57.83 -9.82
C VAL A 160 -0.03 -57.77 -9.27
N PRO A 161 -0.26 -57.68 -7.94
CA PRO A 161 -1.29 -56.77 -7.47
C PRO A 161 -0.73 -55.36 -7.68
N GLY A 162 -0.91 -54.77 -8.87
CA GLY A 162 -0.30 -53.46 -9.14
C GLY A 162 -0.51 -52.83 -10.51
N ALA A 163 -1.07 -53.53 -11.49
CA ALA A 163 -1.47 -52.88 -12.75
C ALA A 163 -2.68 -51.94 -12.59
N SER A 164 -3.21 -51.78 -11.37
CA SER A 164 -4.22 -50.77 -11.11
C SER A 164 -3.57 -49.39 -11.17
N ALA A 165 -4.21 -48.44 -11.86
CA ALA A 165 -3.75 -47.05 -11.92
C ALA A 165 -3.34 -46.44 -10.56
N PRO A 166 -4.00 -46.76 -9.42
CA PRO A 166 -3.57 -46.33 -8.08
C PRO A 166 -2.20 -46.87 -7.64
N HIS A 167 -1.88 -48.14 -7.87
CA HIS A 167 -0.57 -48.70 -7.48
C HIS A 167 0.54 -48.02 -8.29
N ALA A 168 0.35 -47.88 -9.60
CA ALA A 168 1.29 -47.17 -10.46
C ALA A 168 1.57 -45.72 -10.01
N LYS A 169 0.63 -45.06 -9.31
CA LYS A 169 0.85 -43.73 -8.70
C LYS A 169 1.64 -43.80 -7.40
N HIS A 170 1.41 -44.80 -6.57
CA HIS A 170 2.16 -44.99 -5.32
C HIS A 170 3.59 -45.46 -5.59
N ASP A 171 3.79 -46.29 -6.61
CA ASP A 171 5.10 -46.80 -7.03
C ASP A 171 6.07 -45.68 -7.46
N LEU A 172 5.54 -44.50 -7.85
CA LEU A 172 6.35 -43.31 -8.11
C LEU A 172 7.07 -42.78 -6.86
N TYR A 173 6.54 -43.05 -5.67
CA TYR A 173 7.06 -42.61 -4.37
C TYR A 173 7.62 -43.76 -3.54
N TYR A 174 7.11 -44.96 -3.74
CA TYR A 174 7.42 -46.18 -3.02
C TYR A 174 7.98 -47.19 -4.02
N THR A 175 9.23 -47.00 -4.39
CA THR A 175 9.88 -47.76 -5.46
C THR A 175 10.47 -49.06 -4.94
N GLY A 176 10.16 -50.16 -5.61
CA GLY A 176 10.74 -51.46 -5.31
C GLY A 176 9.99 -52.22 -4.22
N THR A 177 10.22 -53.52 -4.18
CA THR A 177 9.44 -54.48 -3.36
C THR A 177 9.63 -54.29 -1.85
N ALA A 178 10.72 -53.67 -1.43
CA ALA A 178 10.95 -53.33 -0.02
C ALA A 178 9.98 -52.25 0.49
N ASP A 179 9.50 -51.37 -0.38
CA ASP A 179 8.57 -50.29 0.00
C ASP A 179 7.12 -50.76 0.09
N CYS A 180 6.76 -51.92 -0.50
CA CYS A 180 5.42 -52.51 -0.40
C CYS A 180 5.01 -52.75 1.06
N VAL A 181 5.97 -52.95 1.96
CA VAL A 181 5.75 -53.11 3.40
C VAL A 181 5.02 -51.94 4.05
N LYS A 182 5.11 -50.74 3.46
CA LYS A 182 4.45 -49.52 3.96
C LYS A 182 2.93 -49.62 3.96
N CYS A 183 2.38 -50.47 3.10
CA CYS A 183 0.95 -50.74 3.00
C CYS A 183 0.64 -52.22 3.25
N HIS A 184 1.55 -53.13 2.92
CA HIS A 184 1.33 -54.58 2.96
C HIS A 184 2.34 -55.25 3.90
N PRO A 185 2.02 -55.43 5.19
CA PRO A 185 2.98 -55.88 6.21
C PRO A 185 3.56 -57.27 5.93
N ASP A 186 2.86 -58.10 5.15
CA ASP A 186 3.33 -59.45 4.81
C ASP A 186 4.66 -59.42 4.01
N TRP A 187 5.00 -58.30 3.35
CA TRP A 187 6.30 -58.11 2.67
C TRP A 187 7.49 -58.02 3.65
N ALA A 188 7.27 -57.67 4.92
CA ALA A 188 8.34 -57.57 5.93
C ALA A 188 8.94 -58.93 6.31
N THR A 189 8.14 -59.99 6.19
CA THR A 189 8.37 -61.24 6.92
C THR A 189 9.21 -62.27 6.16
N GLY A 190 9.58 -62.00 4.91
CA GLY A 190 10.29 -62.97 4.06
C GLY A 190 9.48 -64.24 3.76
N LEU A 191 8.20 -64.30 4.13
CA LEU A 191 7.31 -65.44 3.94
C LEU A 191 6.75 -65.48 2.51
N ARG A 192 7.63 -65.72 1.54
CA ARG A 192 7.38 -65.59 0.09
C ARG A 192 6.37 -66.58 -0.52
N PHE A 193 5.75 -67.45 0.29
CA PHE A 193 4.65 -68.35 -0.12
C PHE A 193 3.53 -68.48 0.93
N SER A 194 3.51 -67.64 1.96
CA SER A 194 2.52 -67.75 3.06
C SER A 194 1.06 -67.62 2.63
N HIS A 195 0.77 -67.03 1.46
CA HIS A 195 -0.57 -67.02 0.88
C HIS A 195 -0.84 -68.24 -0.02
N ALA A 196 0.16 -68.83 -0.66
CA ALA A 196 -0.05 -69.96 -1.57
C ALA A 196 -0.59 -71.17 -0.80
N THR A 197 -0.12 -71.38 0.42
CA THR A 197 -0.56 -72.47 1.30
C THR A 197 -1.82 -72.14 2.13
N SER A 198 -2.25 -70.87 2.17
CA SER A 198 -3.45 -70.40 2.89
C SER A 198 -4.54 -69.89 1.95
N ALA A 199 -4.47 -70.22 0.66
CA ALA A 199 -5.39 -69.68 -0.35
C ALA A 199 -6.83 -70.10 -0.08
N ALA A 200 -7.72 -69.11 -0.09
CA ALA A 200 -9.11 -69.10 0.41
C ALA A 200 -9.31 -68.85 1.92
N SER A 201 -8.26 -68.71 2.74
CA SER A 201 -8.41 -68.51 4.21
C SER A 201 -7.88 -67.18 4.74
N ARG A 202 -7.18 -66.36 3.94
CA ARG A 202 -6.74 -65.02 4.36
C ARG A 202 -6.86 -63.99 3.21
N GLY A 203 -7.28 -62.77 3.52
CA GLY A 203 -7.26 -61.65 2.58
C GLY A 203 -5.89 -60.97 2.49
N ILE A 204 -5.78 -60.03 1.54
CA ILE A 204 -4.69 -59.04 1.44
C ILE A 204 -4.73 -58.18 2.70
N LYS A 205 -3.62 -58.15 3.44
CA LYS A 205 -3.49 -57.25 4.58
C LYS A 205 -3.07 -55.88 4.08
N VAL A 206 -3.80 -54.85 4.52
CA VAL A 206 -3.41 -53.46 4.36
C VAL A 206 -3.21 -52.87 5.75
N THR A 207 -1.99 -52.47 6.06
CA THR A 207 -1.65 -51.76 7.31
C THR A 207 -0.77 -50.59 6.92
N MET A 208 -1.20 -49.41 7.31
CA MET A 208 -0.51 -48.16 6.99
C MET A 208 0.38 -47.76 8.16
N GLY A 209 1.59 -47.31 7.89
CA GLY A 209 2.46 -46.71 8.92
C GLY A 209 1.90 -45.39 9.49
N GLU A 210 0.97 -44.77 8.77
CA GLU A 210 0.26 -43.56 9.15
C GLU A 210 -1.16 -43.61 8.59
N GLY A 211 -2.15 -43.15 9.37
CA GLY A 211 -3.55 -43.11 8.93
C GLY A 211 -4.26 -44.47 8.91
N SER A 212 -5.31 -44.57 8.11
CA SER A 212 -6.14 -45.77 8.01
C SER A 212 -6.69 -46.01 6.60
N TYR A 213 -7.04 -47.27 6.33
CA TYR A 213 -7.71 -47.71 5.11
C TYR A 213 -8.96 -48.52 5.48
N SER A 214 -10.12 -48.15 4.93
CA SER A 214 -11.41 -48.76 5.31
C SER A 214 -11.84 -49.97 4.46
N GLY A 215 -10.99 -50.45 3.55
CA GLY A 215 -11.37 -51.51 2.61
C GLY A 215 -11.54 -52.87 3.29
N THR A 216 -12.44 -53.68 2.77
CA THR A 216 -12.78 -55.00 3.34
C THR A 216 -12.87 -56.08 2.25
N GLY A 217 -12.89 -57.35 2.65
CA GLY A 217 -13.07 -58.47 1.71
C GLY A 217 -11.96 -58.60 0.66
N LEU A 218 -10.74 -58.18 0.99
CA LEU A 218 -9.62 -58.04 0.06
C LEU A 218 -8.99 -59.39 -0.34
N ASN A 219 -9.78 -60.37 -0.78
CA ASN A 219 -9.28 -61.68 -1.21
C ASN A 219 -8.43 -61.54 -2.48
N TYR A 220 -7.26 -62.16 -2.55
CA TYR A 220 -6.33 -61.98 -3.70
C TYR A 220 -6.65 -62.85 -4.91
N LEU A 221 -7.53 -63.85 -4.80
CA LEU A 221 -7.88 -64.73 -5.91
C LEU A 221 -8.76 -64.01 -6.96
N PRO A 222 -8.52 -64.20 -8.27
CA PRO A 222 -9.34 -63.61 -9.34
C PRO A 222 -10.84 -63.93 -9.24
N SER A 223 -11.23 -65.17 -8.95
CA SER A 223 -12.63 -65.58 -8.80
C SER A 223 -13.36 -64.85 -7.66
N GLN A 224 -12.61 -64.36 -6.68
CA GLN A 224 -13.13 -63.67 -5.50
C GLN A 224 -13.11 -62.14 -5.65
N MET A 225 -12.82 -61.60 -6.84
CA MET A 225 -12.77 -60.15 -7.08
C MET A 225 -14.03 -59.41 -6.63
N ALA A 226 -15.21 -59.99 -6.81
CA ALA A 226 -16.49 -59.37 -6.43
C ALA A 226 -16.66 -59.19 -4.91
N SER A 227 -15.89 -59.93 -4.09
CA SER A 227 -15.92 -59.80 -2.63
C SER A 227 -15.09 -58.61 -2.13
N ARG A 228 -14.28 -57.99 -3.00
CA ARG A 228 -13.38 -56.89 -2.64
C ARG A 228 -14.17 -55.59 -2.58
N SER A 229 -14.19 -54.95 -1.42
CA SER A 229 -14.67 -53.58 -1.27
C SER A 229 -13.47 -52.66 -1.07
N PHE A 230 -13.16 -51.88 -2.11
CA PHE A 230 -12.13 -50.84 -2.02
C PHE A 230 -12.58 -49.74 -1.07
N GLY A 231 -11.70 -49.37 -0.14
CA GLY A 231 -12.00 -48.40 0.92
C GLY A 231 -11.45 -47.01 0.67
N SER A 232 -11.76 -46.13 1.61
CA SER A 232 -11.21 -44.77 1.69
C SER A 232 -9.94 -44.75 2.54
N CYS A 233 -9.04 -43.86 2.16
CA CYS A 233 -7.82 -43.51 2.89
C CYS A 233 -8.08 -42.28 3.76
N SER A 234 -7.67 -42.31 5.03
CA SER A 234 -7.83 -41.15 5.93
C SER A 234 -6.65 -40.98 6.88
N GLY A 235 -6.40 -39.73 7.30
CA GLY A 235 -5.34 -39.41 8.26
C GLY A 235 -3.91 -39.58 7.73
N ILE A 236 -3.71 -39.48 6.42
CA ILE A 236 -2.40 -39.66 5.75
C ILE A 236 -1.92 -38.31 5.22
N TYR A 237 -0.65 -37.98 5.42
CA TYR A 237 -0.09 -36.71 4.95
C TYR A 237 -0.21 -36.52 3.43
N CYS A 238 0.18 -37.52 2.62
CA CYS A 238 0.12 -37.46 1.16
C CYS A 238 -1.31 -37.32 0.61
N HIS A 239 -2.32 -37.62 1.43
CA HIS A 239 -3.74 -37.50 1.12
C HIS A 239 -4.40 -36.42 1.98
N SER A 240 -3.66 -35.36 2.29
CA SER A 240 -4.15 -34.21 3.03
C SER A 240 -3.92 -32.92 2.25
N PRO A 241 -4.50 -31.79 2.69
CA PRO A 241 -4.16 -30.48 2.15
C PRO A 241 -2.72 -30.03 2.44
N GLY A 242 -1.95 -30.76 3.27
CA GLY A 242 -0.58 -30.39 3.64
C GLY A 242 -0.48 -29.15 4.54
N ASP A 243 -1.58 -28.79 5.23
CA ASP A 243 -1.70 -27.55 6.00
C ASP A 243 -1.30 -27.67 7.48
N LYS A 244 -1.18 -28.90 7.99
CA LYS A 244 -0.77 -29.24 9.36
C LYS A 244 0.41 -30.20 9.37
N ALA A 245 1.29 -30.08 10.37
CA ALA A 245 2.42 -30.99 10.56
C ALA A 245 1.98 -32.37 11.10
N THR A 246 0.94 -32.38 11.94
CA THR A 246 0.33 -33.55 12.56
C THR A 246 -1.19 -33.38 12.60
N ALA A 247 -1.95 -34.46 12.80
CA ALA A 247 -3.42 -34.43 12.84
C ALA A 247 -4.02 -33.76 11.59
N TYR A 248 -3.74 -34.36 10.44
CA TYR A 248 -4.06 -33.81 9.12
C TYR A 248 -5.56 -33.55 8.95
N ASN A 249 -5.86 -32.42 8.32
CA ASN A 249 -7.23 -32.15 7.88
C ASN A 249 -7.60 -33.10 6.73
N PRO A 250 -8.90 -33.46 6.61
CA PRO A 250 -9.35 -34.22 5.47
C PRO A 250 -9.11 -33.42 4.17
N PRO A 251 -8.74 -34.10 3.08
CA PRO A 251 -8.65 -33.48 1.76
C PRO A 251 -10.04 -33.01 1.29
N LEU A 252 -10.09 -32.17 0.27
CA LEU A 252 -11.35 -31.69 -0.30
C LEU A 252 -12.24 -32.85 -0.76
N HIS A 253 -11.65 -33.86 -1.39
CA HIS A 253 -12.32 -35.12 -1.74
C HIS A 253 -11.64 -36.28 -1.01
N SER A 254 -12.44 -37.10 -0.34
CA SER A 254 -11.94 -38.28 0.37
C SER A 254 -11.34 -39.28 -0.63
N PRO A 255 -10.04 -39.63 -0.53
CA PRO A 255 -9.40 -40.58 -1.43
C PRO A 255 -9.99 -41.97 -1.21
N SER A 256 -10.44 -42.61 -2.27
CA SER A 256 -10.67 -44.04 -2.33
C SER A 256 -9.60 -44.74 -3.15
N TRP A 257 -9.41 -46.05 -2.93
CA TRP A 257 -8.41 -46.80 -3.67
C TRP A 257 -8.68 -46.83 -5.18
N ASP A 258 -9.92 -46.66 -5.62
CA ASP A 258 -10.33 -46.71 -7.04
C ASP A 258 -10.43 -45.33 -7.71
N MET A 259 -10.06 -44.24 -7.03
CA MET A 259 -10.11 -42.90 -7.60
C MET A 259 -8.73 -42.30 -7.92
N THR A 260 -8.74 -41.25 -8.73
CA THR A 260 -7.58 -40.38 -8.96
C THR A 260 -7.84 -39.00 -8.36
N LEU A 261 -6.90 -38.48 -7.57
CA LEU A 261 -6.91 -37.10 -7.08
C LEU A 261 -6.06 -36.20 -7.99
N ASN A 262 -6.58 -35.01 -8.28
CA ASN A 262 -5.81 -33.89 -8.80
C ASN A 262 -5.52 -32.88 -7.67
N CYS A 263 -4.84 -31.77 -7.96
CA CYS A 263 -4.51 -30.76 -6.94
C CYS A 263 -5.74 -30.30 -6.13
N LEU A 264 -6.87 -30.06 -6.81
CA LEU A 264 -8.13 -29.63 -6.21
C LEU A 264 -8.84 -30.74 -5.42
N GLY A 265 -8.44 -31.99 -5.59
CA GLY A 265 -8.88 -33.09 -4.75
C GLY A 265 -8.24 -33.05 -3.36
N CYS A 266 -6.99 -32.57 -3.26
CA CYS A 266 -6.25 -32.52 -1.98
C CYS A 266 -6.43 -31.18 -1.27
N HIS A 267 -6.16 -30.08 -1.96
CA HIS A 267 -6.20 -28.73 -1.39
C HIS A 267 -6.90 -27.74 -2.32
N LYS A 268 -7.36 -26.62 -1.75
CA LYS A 268 -7.95 -25.50 -2.47
C LYS A 268 -6.98 -24.91 -3.52
N GLY A 269 -7.52 -24.29 -4.58
CA GLY A 269 -6.76 -23.79 -5.73
C GLY A 269 -6.73 -22.27 -5.87
N ASP A 270 -6.58 -21.77 -7.10
CA ASP A 270 -6.76 -20.34 -7.41
C ASP A 270 -8.25 -19.95 -7.42
N VAL A 271 -8.59 -18.67 -7.61
CA VAL A 271 -10.02 -18.29 -7.65
C VAL A 271 -10.75 -18.84 -8.88
N ALA A 272 -10.06 -19.07 -10.00
CA ALA A 272 -10.68 -19.66 -11.19
C ALA A 272 -11.18 -21.10 -10.93
N SER A 273 -10.59 -21.80 -9.95
CA SER A 273 -11.04 -23.14 -9.52
C SER A 273 -12.39 -23.16 -8.78
N GLY A 274 -12.95 -22.01 -8.39
CA GLY A 274 -14.17 -21.92 -7.55
C GLY A 274 -13.95 -22.33 -6.08
N THR A 275 -12.78 -22.86 -5.73
CA THR A 275 -12.41 -23.27 -4.38
C THR A 275 -11.08 -22.61 -3.99
N ALA A 276 -11.07 -21.28 -3.92
CA ALA A 276 -9.86 -20.52 -3.68
C ALA A 276 -9.21 -20.86 -2.33
N ILE A 277 -7.88 -21.04 -2.34
CA ILE A 277 -7.11 -21.25 -1.13
C ILE A 277 -7.11 -19.95 -0.32
N ASP A 278 -7.61 -20.03 0.92
CA ASP A 278 -7.76 -18.89 1.82
C ASP A 278 -6.99 -19.16 3.12
N THR A 279 -5.68 -19.41 2.97
CA THR A 279 -4.79 -19.64 4.11
C THR A 279 -3.86 -18.44 4.32
N PRO A 280 -3.79 -17.90 5.56
CA PRO A 280 -4.66 -18.19 6.71
C PRO A 280 -6.10 -17.67 6.53
N ALA A 281 -7.05 -18.30 7.23
CA ALA A 281 -8.52 -18.15 7.10
C ALA A 281 -9.10 -16.74 7.32
N ALA A 282 -8.25 -15.73 7.52
CA ALA A 282 -8.62 -14.35 7.74
C ALA A 282 -8.70 -13.53 6.42
N GLY A 283 -8.54 -14.13 5.24
CA GLY A 283 -8.71 -13.42 3.96
C GLY A 283 -7.54 -12.52 3.53
N TYR A 284 -6.39 -12.56 4.23
CA TYR A 284 -5.26 -11.64 3.98
C TYR A 284 -4.07 -12.26 3.23
N GLY A 285 -3.92 -13.58 3.22
CA GLY A 285 -2.79 -14.27 2.57
C GLY A 285 -3.05 -14.53 1.08
N HIS A 286 -3.34 -15.79 0.75
CA HIS A 286 -3.62 -16.21 -0.62
C HIS A 286 -4.77 -15.42 -1.28
N THR A 287 -5.86 -15.15 -0.58
CA THR A 287 -7.01 -14.37 -1.10
C THR A 287 -6.61 -13.00 -1.65
N ARG A 288 -5.52 -12.39 -1.13
CA ARG A 288 -5.01 -11.12 -1.66
C ARG A 288 -4.12 -11.26 -2.88
N HIS A 289 -3.64 -12.46 -3.21
CA HIS A 289 -2.70 -12.73 -4.30
C HIS A 289 -3.34 -13.52 -5.45
N VAL A 290 -4.32 -14.40 -5.16
CA VAL A 290 -4.97 -15.26 -6.16
C VAL A 290 -6.38 -14.81 -6.54
N ASN A 291 -6.76 -13.55 -6.25
CA ASN A 291 -8.09 -13.02 -6.58
C ASN A 291 -8.29 -12.74 -8.08
N PRO A 292 -9.53 -12.71 -8.61
CA PRO A 292 -9.79 -12.56 -10.04
C PRO A 292 -9.18 -11.31 -10.68
N VAL A 293 -8.96 -10.27 -9.88
CA VAL A 293 -8.54 -8.96 -10.36
C VAL A 293 -7.03 -8.92 -10.63
N ILE A 294 -6.23 -9.68 -9.87
CA ILE A 294 -4.76 -9.72 -10.02
C ILE A 294 -4.20 -11.11 -10.34
N ALA A 295 -5.02 -12.18 -10.28
CA ALA A 295 -4.59 -13.57 -10.47
C ALA A 295 -3.96 -13.83 -11.85
N ALA A 296 -4.35 -13.07 -12.87
CA ALA A 296 -3.71 -13.13 -14.19
C ALA A 296 -2.22 -12.71 -14.15
N ARG A 297 -1.79 -12.01 -13.10
CA ARG A 297 -0.42 -11.51 -12.91
C ARG A 297 0.34 -12.21 -11.76
N ILE A 298 -0.36 -12.89 -10.85
CA ILE A 298 0.25 -13.60 -9.71
C ILE A 298 -0.29 -15.04 -9.63
N ALA A 299 0.47 -15.97 -10.19
CA ALA A 299 0.23 -17.41 -10.11
C ALA A 299 1.02 -18.05 -8.94
N CYS A 300 0.67 -19.28 -8.54
CA CYS A 300 1.32 -20.00 -7.44
C CYS A 300 2.85 -20.09 -7.61
N PHE A 301 3.33 -20.28 -8.85
CA PHE A 301 4.75 -20.36 -9.16
C PHE A 301 5.53 -19.08 -8.81
N THR A 302 4.85 -17.93 -8.66
CA THR A 302 5.47 -16.66 -8.23
C THR A 302 6.15 -16.82 -6.87
N CYS A 303 5.55 -17.57 -5.96
CA CYS A 303 6.01 -17.77 -4.58
C CYS A 303 6.43 -19.21 -4.27
N HIS A 304 6.00 -20.19 -5.08
CA HIS A 304 6.27 -21.61 -4.89
C HIS A 304 7.03 -22.21 -6.08
N SER A 305 7.97 -21.46 -6.67
CA SER A 305 8.62 -21.81 -7.94
C SER A 305 9.50 -23.06 -7.87
N ALA A 306 9.86 -23.53 -6.66
CA ALA A 306 10.53 -24.81 -6.47
C ALA A 306 9.54 -25.98 -6.59
N THR A 307 8.28 -25.77 -6.20
CA THR A 307 7.26 -26.81 -6.12
C THR A 307 6.39 -26.88 -7.38
N VAL A 308 6.00 -25.73 -7.95
CA VAL A 308 5.03 -25.66 -9.06
C VAL A 308 5.51 -24.77 -10.21
N SER A 309 5.13 -25.12 -11.44
CA SER A 309 5.40 -24.33 -12.66
C SER A 309 4.19 -23.51 -13.11
N THR A 310 2.98 -23.92 -12.72
CA THR A 310 1.72 -23.20 -12.96
C THR A 310 0.81 -23.35 -11.73
N ASN A 311 -0.44 -22.90 -11.79
CA ASN A 311 -1.41 -23.13 -10.70
C ASN A 311 -1.81 -24.61 -10.54
N THR A 312 -1.56 -25.45 -11.55
CA THR A 312 -2.04 -26.84 -11.59
C THR A 312 -0.96 -27.87 -11.94
N ALA A 313 0.29 -27.44 -12.15
CA ALA A 313 1.40 -28.31 -12.51
C ALA A 313 2.53 -28.29 -11.48
N ILE A 314 2.88 -29.46 -10.97
CA ILE A 314 4.01 -29.68 -10.04
C ILE A 314 5.31 -29.77 -10.85
N THR A 315 6.29 -28.96 -10.48
CA THR A 315 7.66 -29.03 -11.01
C THR A 315 8.45 -30.11 -10.28
N SER A 316 8.50 -30.05 -8.95
CA SER A 316 9.25 -30.98 -8.12
C SER A 316 8.28 -31.71 -7.18
N ARG A 317 8.14 -33.02 -7.37
CA ARG A 317 7.31 -33.87 -6.49
C ARG A 317 7.98 -34.01 -5.13
N ALA A 318 9.31 -34.12 -5.11
CA ALA A 318 10.09 -34.15 -3.87
C ALA A 318 9.80 -32.93 -3.01
N ASP A 319 9.77 -31.72 -3.59
CA ASP A 319 9.47 -30.48 -2.85
C ASP A 319 7.99 -30.24 -2.55
N HIS A 320 7.10 -31.13 -3.01
CA HIS A 320 5.66 -31.06 -2.77
C HIS A 320 5.22 -31.99 -1.63
N VAL A 321 5.89 -33.14 -1.47
CA VAL A 321 5.52 -34.19 -0.49
C VAL A 321 6.53 -34.37 0.65
N ASP A 322 7.40 -33.39 0.87
CA ASP A 322 8.46 -33.41 1.89
C ASP A 322 8.02 -32.94 3.29
N ARG A 323 6.73 -32.70 3.52
CA ARG A 323 6.17 -32.17 4.77
C ARG A 323 6.56 -30.72 5.08
N PHE A 324 6.99 -29.96 4.09
CA PHE A 324 7.23 -28.53 4.20
C PHE A 324 6.33 -27.71 3.27
N VAL A 325 6.00 -26.50 3.72
CA VAL A 325 5.56 -25.43 2.82
C VAL A 325 6.81 -24.77 2.29
N THR A 326 7.12 -25.01 1.02
CA THR A 326 8.33 -24.49 0.37
C THR A 326 8.04 -23.16 -0.31
N ILE A 327 8.68 -22.09 0.18
CA ILE A 327 8.60 -20.74 -0.41
C ILE A 327 9.86 -20.50 -1.25
N ARG A 328 9.67 -20.28 -2.55
CA ARG A 328 10.71 -19.93 -3.51
C ARG A 328 10.15 -18.89 -4.48
N PHE A 329 10.65 -17.66 -4.40
CA PHE A 329 10.22 -16.60 -5.32
C PHE A 329 10.79 -16.82 -6.71
N ASN A 330 9.97 -16.75 -7.75
CA ASN A 330 10.44 -16.94 -9.12
C ASN A 330 11.35 -15.78 -9.58
N ASN A 331 12.39 -16.10 -10.37
CA ASN A 331 13.40 -15.13 -10.80
C ASN A 331 12.96 -14.21 -11.97
N SER A 332 11.84 -14.52 -12.61
CA SER A 332 11.25 -13.74 -13.71
C SER A 332 10.07 -12.87 -13.25
N THR A 333 9.85 -12.76 -11.95
CA THR A 333 8.75 -11.97 -11.37
C THR A 333 9.28 -10.80 -10.55
N THR A 334 8.38 -9.91 -10.13
CA THR A 334 8.69 -8.79 -9.24
C THR A 334 9.12 -9.20 -7.83
N ALA A 335 9.09 -10.50 -7.51
CA ALA A 335 9.57 -11.07 -6.26
C ALA A 335 11.01 -11.62 -6.33
N VAL A 336 11.72 -11.49 -7.46
CA VAL A 336 13.08 -12.03 -7.69
C VAL A 336 14.14 -11.62 -6.66
N ASN A 337 13.96 -10.52 -5.94
CA ASN A 337 14.88 -10.09 -4.87
C ASN A 337 14.27 -10.23 -3.47
N GLY A 338 13.10 -10.84 -3.38
CA GLY A 338 12.31 -10.94 -2.17
C GLY A 338 12.98 -11.80 -1.10
N THR A 339 12.79 -11.40 0.15
CA THR A 339 13.14 -12.23 1.31
C THR A 339 11.88 -12.65 2.06
N TYR A 340 11.94 -13.83 2.66
CA TYR A 340 10.92 -14.36 3.56
C TYR A 340 11.57 -14.60 4.92
N ASN A 341 11.11 -13.91 5.96
CA ASN A 341 11.75 -13.90 7.29
C ASN A 341 13.26 -13.61 7.25
N GLY A 342 13.67 -12.67 6.38
CA GLY A 342 15.07 -12.27 6.22
C GLY A 342 15.91 -13.23 5.38
N VAL A 343 15.39 -14.40 4.99
CA VAL A 343 16.09 -15.33 4.09
C VAL A 343 15.80 -14.98 2.64
N ALA A 344 16.83 -14.92 1.79
CA ALA A 344 16.70 -14.69 0.35
C ALA A 344 16.04 -15.89 -0.35
N ALA A 345 14.72 -15.96 -0.22
CA ALA A 345 13.87 -17.01 -0.81
C ALA A 345 13.81 -16.97 -2.33
N SER A 346 14.56 -16.07 -2.99
CA SER A 346 14.77 -16.06 -4.44
C SER A 346 16.06 -16.75 -4.90
N ALA A 347 16.95 -17.11 -3.97
CA ALA A 347 18.13 -17.91 -4.24
C ALA A 347 17.89 -19.35 -3.79
N THR A 348 17.59 -19.54 -2.51
CA THR A 348 17.39 -20.84 -1.86
C THR A 348 15.94 -20.99 -1.37
N PRO A 349 15.28 -22.15 -1.55
CA PRO A 349 13.94 -22.36 -1.03
C PRO A 349 13.90 -22.23 0.50
N TYR A 350 12.94 -21.48 1.02
CA TYR A 350 12.65 -21.42 2.44
C TYR A 350 11.65 -22.52 2.80
N ARG A 351 12.00 -23.41 3.71
CA ARG A 351 11.16 -24.53 4.14
C ARG A 351 10.48 -24.19 5.46
N LYS A 352 9.15 -24.10 5.44
CA LYS A 352 8.34 -23.81 6.62
C LYS A 352 7.55 -25.04 7.05
N THR A 353 7.56 -25.37 8.33
CA THR A 353 6.69 -26.43 8.87
C THR A 353 5.20 -26.04 8.69
N PRO A 354 4.34 -26.90 8.13
CA PRO A 354 2.91 -26.63 8.02
C PRO A 354 2.27 -26.28 9.37
N GLY A 355 1.32 -25.34 9.38
CA GLY A 355 0.66 -24.86 10.60
C GLY A 355 1.47 -23.88 11.47
N SER A 356 2.77 -23.69 11.23
CA SER A 356 3.57 -22.69 11.97
C SER A 356 3.21 -21.24 11.62
N ALA A 357 3.65 -20.28 12.45
CA ALA A 357 3.41 -18.85 12.22
C ALA A 357 3.98 -18.38 10.87
N PRO A 358 3.30 -17.48 10.16
CA PRO A 358 3.77 -16.94 8.89
C PRO A 358 4.93 -15.95 9.07
N GLY A 359 5.63 -15.67 7.97
CA GLY A 359 6.80 -14.80 7.94
C GLY A 359 6.58 -13.42 7.30
N SER A 360 7.54 -12.51 7.56
CA SER A 360 7.62 -11.19 6.94
C SER A 360 8.15 -11.28 5.50
N CYS A 361 7.57 -10.48 4.60
CA CYS A 361 7.95 -10.39 3.21
C CYS A 361 8.61 -9.03 2.95
N GLN A 362 9.88 -9.01 2.53
CA GLN A 362 10.62 -7.76 2.30
C GLN A 362 11.30 -7.76 0.94
N ASN A 363 11.68 -6.57 0.45
CA ASN A 363 12.37 -6.38 -0.82
C ASN A 363 11.60 -6.91 -2.05
N ILE A 364 10.27 -6.75 -2.04
CA ILE A 364 9.35 -7.10 -3.14
C ILE A 364 8.68 -5.82 -3.61
N TYR A 365 8.61 -5.59 -4.93
CA TYR A 365 8.10 -4.33 -5.49
C TYR A 365 6.68 -3.99 -5.01
N CYS A 366 5.72 -4.92 -5.11
CA CYS A 366 4.32 -4.68 -4.70
C CYS A 366 4.15 -4.48 -3.18
N HIS A 367 5.16 -4.84 -2.39
CA HIS A 367 5.19 -4.65 -0.93
C HIS A 367 6.04 -3.44 -0.52
N SER A 368 6.38 -2.58 -1.48
CA SER A 368 7.18 -1.38 -1.28
C SER A 368 6.33 -0.11 -1.35
N ASN A 369 6.97 1.04 -1.14
CA ASN A 369 6.35 2.34 -1.37
C ASN A 369 6.21 2.72 -2.87
N GLY A 370 6.65 1.86 -3.80
CA GLY A 370 6.50 2.06 -5.24
C GLY A 370 7.36 3.18 -5.82
N THR A 371 8.46 3.56 -5.16
CA THR A 371 9.31 4.71 -5.56
C THR A 371 10.48 4.35 -6.47
N ARG A 372 10.78 3.06 -6.65
CA ARG A 372 11.92 2.56 -7.41
C ARG A 372 11.50 1.40 -8.32
N SER A 373 12.14 1.31 -9.48
CA SER A 373 11.94 0.22 -10.44
C SER A 373 12.92 -0.95 -10.26
N THR A 374 13.96 -0.77 -9.44
CA THR A 374 14.96 -1.78 -9.12
C THR A 374 15.17 -1.89 -7.61
N ALA A 375 15.55 -3.10 -7.17
CA ALA A 375 15.89 -3.38 -5.78
C ALA A 375 17.15 -2.58 -5.34
N PRO A 376 17.32 -2.26 -4.05
CA PRO A 376 16.45 -2.64 -2.93
C PRO A 376 15.16 -1.82 -2.86
N PHE A 377 14.06 -2.51 -2.62
CA PHE A 377 12.72 -1.94 -2.44
C PHE A 377 12.43 -1.72 -0.96
N THR A 378 11.96 -0.51 -0.62
CA THR A 378 11.67 -0.11 0.75
C THR A 378 10.17 -0.16 1.01
N ALA A 379 9.76 -0.86 2.07
CA ALA A 379 8.38 -0.91 2.53
C ALA A 379 8.13 0.18 3.58
N THR A 380 6.99 0.87 3.49
CA THR A 380 6.54 1.78 4.57
C THR A 380 6.12 0.98 5.79
N THR A 381 5.32 -0.07 5.58
CA THR A 381 5.00 -1.08 6.58
C THR A 381 5.45 -2.44 6.04
N THR A 382 6.28 -3.17 6.78
CA THR A 382 6.71 -4.52 6.35
C THR A 382 5.53 -5.49 6.42
N PRO A 383 5.07 -6.06 5.28
CA PRO A 383 3.96 -7.00 5.31
C PRO A 383 4.37 -8.33 5.95
N VAL A 384 3.48 -8.87 6.79
CA VAL A 384 3.56 -10.23 7.32
C VAL A 384 2.51 -11.07 6.61
N TRP A 385 2.90 -12.23 6.09
CA TRP A 385 2.00 -13.08 5.32
C TRP A 385 0.76 -13.45 6.15
N GLY A 386 -0.44 -13.18 5.61
CA GLY A 386 -1.68 -13.49 6.31
C GLY A 386 -2.10 -12.50 7.40
N SER A 387 -1.34 -11.42 7.61
CA SER A 387 -1.74 -10.29 8.46
C SER A 387 -2.35 -9.17 7.62
N PRO A 388 -3.29 -8.38 8.18
CA PRO A 388 -3.77 -7.18 7.50
C PRO A 388 -2.63 -6.17 7.38
N LEU A 389 -2.51 -5.55 6.20
CA LEU A 389 -1.74 -4.32 6.05
C LEU A 389 -2.62 -3.14 6.48
N ASN A 390 -2.02 -2.07 7.00
CA ASN A 390 -2.76 -0.87 7.39
C ASN A 390 -3.68 -0.39 6.25
N GLY A 391 -4.93 -0.08 6.57
CA GLY A 391 -5.97 0.17 5.57
C GLY A 391 -5.69 1.41 4.72
N GLY A 392 -5.81 1.26 3.40
CA GLY A 392 -5.69 2.34 2.42
C GLY A 392 -4.30 2.52 1.78
N CYS A 393 -4.13 3.59 1.02
CA CYS A 393 -2.89 3.88 0.29
C CYS A 393 -1.68 4.07 1.22
N ALA A 394 -1.94 4.60 2.43
CA ALA A 394 -0.92 4.96 3.41
C ALA A 394 -0.15 3.77 3.99
N GLY A 395 -0.74 2.56 3.98
CA GLY A 395 -0.05 1.35 4.42
C GLY A 395 1.20 1.02 3.60
N CYS A 396 1.19 1.39 2.30
CA CYS A 396 2.30 1.17 1.37
C CYS A 396 3.02 2.46 0.99
N HIS A 397 2.30 3.49 0.54
CA HIS A 397 2.88 4.69 -0.08
C HIS A 397 3.24 5.78 0.93
N GLY A 398 2.75 5.68 2.16
CA GLY A 398 2.75 6.77 3.14
C GLY A 398 1.46 7.60 3.08
N GLY A 399 1.18 8.37 4.13
CA GLY A 399 -0.05 9.16 4.26
C GLY A 399 0.17 10.66 4.09
N ASP A 400 -0.82 11.45 4.50
CA ASP A 400 -0.69 12.91 4.60
C ASP A 400 0.31 13.34 5.69
N ARG A 401 0.58 14.65 5.79
CA ARG A 401 1.55 15.21 6.75
C ARG A 401 1.25 14.93 8.23
N THR A 402 0.04 14.51 8.58
CA THR A 402 -0.35 14.18 9.96
C THR A 402 -0.12 12.72 10.32
N THR A 403 0.15 11.86 9.32
CA THR A 403 0.44 10.45 9.53
C THR A 403 1.87 10.21 10.01
N VAL A 404 2.11 9.05 10.64
CA VAL A 404 3.43 8.65 11.17
C VAL A 404 4.49 8.50 10.06
N ALA A 405 4.05 8.15 8.85
CA ALA A 405 4.91 8.01 7.67
C ALA A 405 4.33 8.85 6.51
N PRO A 406 4.57 10.17 6.49
CA PRO A 406 4.03 11.04 5.46
C PRO A 406 4.74 10.85 4.12
N MET A 407 4.01 11.01 3.02
CA MET A 407 4.59 11.01 1.67
C MET A 407 5.54 12.20 1.49
N ALA A 408 6.83 11.90 1.39
CA ALA A 408 7.89 12.91 1.28
C ALA A 408 8.45 13.09 -0.14
N THR A 409 7.96 12.34 -1.13
CA THR A 409 8.51 12.36 -2.49
C THR A 409 8.06 13.59 -3.27
N SER A 410 9.01 14.32 -3.85
CA SER A 410 8.76 15.44 -4.78
C SER A 410 7.76 16.47 -4.21
N ALA A 411 6.73 16.87 -4.96
CA ALA A 411 5.75 17.85 -4.53
C ALA A 411 4.60 17.33 -3.65
N HIS A 412 4.57 16.03 -3.28
CA HIS A 412 3.53 15.49 -2.38
C HIS A 412 3.42 16.27 -1.06
N PRO A 413 4.51 16.66 -0.36
CA PRO A 413 4.40 17.38 0.91
C PRO A 413 3.65 18.70 0.83
N LYS A 414 3.58 19.33 -0.36
CA LYS A 414 2.85 20.59 -0.60
C LYS A 414 1.39 20.35 -0.97
N HIS A 415 1.07 19.27 -1.70
CA HIS A 415 -0.29 18.95 -2.13
C HIS A 415 -1.08 18.16 -1.09
N MET A 416 -0.40 17.38 -0.25
CA MET A 416 -1.01 16.56 0.81
C MET A 416 -0.89 17.24 2.19
N ALA A 417 -0.66 18.56 2.19
CA ALA A 417 -0.17 19.27 3.35
C ALA A 417 -1.24 19.67 4.36
N GLY A 418 -2.54 19.47 4.09
CA GLY A 418 -3.63 20.23 4.72
C GLY A 418 -3.80 20.01 6.23
N GLY A 419 -2.88 20.57 7.02
CA GLY A 419 -2.97 20.69 8.47
C GLY A 419 -4.13 21.61 8.86
N VAL A 420 -4.17 22.04 10.12
CA VAL A 420 -5.27 22.87 10.64
C VAL A 420 -5.39 24.16 9.83
N GLY A 421 -6.44 24.26 8.99
CA GLY A 421 -6.74 25.41 8.13
C GLY A 421 -6.17 25.37 6.70
N GLY A 422 -5.42 24.31 6.32
CA GLY A 422 -4.85 24.15 4.98
C GLY A 422 -5.69 23.27 4.06
N PHE A 423 -5.65 23.52 2.75
CA PHE A 423 -6.29 22.66 1.75
C PHE A 423 -5.41 21.42 1.48
N SER A 424 -5.98 20.21 1.53
CA SER A 424 -5.29 18.95 1.17
C SER A 424 -6.00 18.30 -0.01
N PHE A 425 -5.22 17.86 -0.99
CA PHE A 425 -5.75 17.07 -2.10
C PHE A 425 -5.79 15.59 -1.73
N GLY A 426 -6.83 14.90 -2.18
CA GLY A 426 -6.91 13.45 -2.12
C GLY A 426 -6.10 12.79 -3.24
N CYS A 427 -5.77 11.50 -3.10
CA CYS A 427 -4.98 10.76 -4.09
C CYS A 427 -5.64 10.79 -5.48
N ASP A 428 -6.96 10.67 -5.52
CA ASP A 428 -7.82 10.71 -6.70
C ASP A 428 -7.83 12.07 -7.41
N SER A 429 -7.36 13.16 -6.77
CA SER A 429 -7.23 14.46 -7.43
C SER A 429 -6.19 14.45 -8.56
N CYS A 430 -5.14 13.63 -8.41
CA CYS A 430 -4.04 13.51 -9.38
C CYS A 430 -3.86 12.09 -9.93
N HIS A 431 -4.48 11.08 -9.31
CA HIS A 431 -4.43 9.68 -9.74
C HIS A 431 -5.83 9.17 -10.06
N ALA A 432 -6.64 9.96 -10.77
CA ALA A 432 -8.08 9.75 -10.95
C ALA A 432 -8.44 8.42 -11.63
N VAL A 433 -7.54 7.86 -12.43
CA VAL A 433 -7.73 6.55 -13.11
C VAL A 433 -7.31 5.35 -12.25
N THR A 434 -6.67 5.59 -11.11
CA THR A 434 -6.08 4.56 -10.24
C THR A 434 -6.66 4.57 -8.83
N ALA A 435 -6.98 5.74 -8.28
CA ALA A 435 -7.50 5.91 -6.92
C ALA A 435 -8.96 6.41 -6.92
N SER A 436 -9.73 5.96 -5.93
CA SER A 436 -11.05 6.49 -5.60
C SER A 436 -11.01 6.97 -4.15
N GLY A 437 -10.74 8.26 -3.96
CA GLY A 437 -10.38 8.84 -2.67
C GLY A 437 -8.99 8.40 -2.16
N ASN A 438 -8.82 8.46 -0.83
CA ASN A 438 -7.53 8.23 -0.16
C ASN A 438 -7.26 6.78 0.28
N ALA A 439 -8.24 5.90 0.11
CA ALA A 439 -8.19 4.53 0.65
C ALA A 439 -8.46 3.43 -0.37
N ALA A 440 -9.17 3.72 -1.46
CA ALA A 440 -9.59 2.70 -2.41
C ALA A 440 -8.85 2.83 -3.74
N ILE A 441 -8.55 1.68 -4.33
CA ILE A 441 -8.03 1.55 -5.69
C ILE A 441 -9.22 1.48 -6.63
N LEU A 442 -9.31 2.40 -7.58
CA LEU A 442 -10.37 2.43 -8.61
C LEU A 442 -10.14 1.34 -9.66
N THR A 443 -8.93 1.32 -10.23
CA THR A 443 -8.57 0.39 -11.31
C THR A 443 -7.37 -0.44 -10.89
N PRO A 444 -7.60 -1.63 -10.31
CA PRO A 444 -6.50 -2.47 -9.82
C PRO A 444 -5.49 -2.86 -10.90
N ALA A 445 -5.93 -3.03 -12.15
CA ALA A 445 -5.04 -3.31 -13.28
C ALA A 445 -4.00 -2.20 -13.52
N ASN A 446 -4.37 -0.93 -13.30
CA ASN A 446 -3.46 0.21 -13.38
C ASN A 446 -2.55 0.27 -12.15
N HIS A 447 -3.06 -0.08 -10.96
CA HIS A 447 -2.24 -0.06 -9.75
C HIS A 447 -1.11 -1.11 -9.75
N VAL A 448 -1.35 -2.31 -10.32
CA VAL A 448 -0.39 -3.43 -10.28
C VAL A 448 0.48 -3.57 -11.53
N ASN A 449 0.44 -2.61 -12.46
CA ASN A 449 1.17 -2.68 -13.74
C ASN A 449 2.65 -2.20 -13.66
N HIS A 450 3.12 -1.81 -12.47
CA HIS A 450 4.45 -1.23 -12.26
C HIS A 450 4.65 0.10 -13.03
N ARG A 451 3.62 0.96 -13.07
CA ARG A 451 3.67 2.33 -13.60
C ARG A 451 3.00 3.30 -12.63
N ILE A 452 3.31 4.58 -12.81
CA ILE A 452 2.72 5.69 -12.07
C ILE A 452 1.86 6.49 -13.04
N ASP A 453 0.54 6.32 -12.92
CA ASP A 453 -0.45 7.02 -13.73
C ASP A 453 -0.88 8.29 -13.00
N VAL A 454 -0.46 9.46 -13.52
CA VAL A 454 -0.90 10.77 -13.02
C VAL A 454 -1.94 11.29 -14.01
N ASP A 455 -3.20 11.22 -13.60
CA ASP A 455 -4.36 11.65 -14.36
C ASP A 455 -5.19 12.58 -13.48
N MET A 456 -5.26 13.84 -13.89
CA MET A 456 -5.90 14.90 -13.11
C MET A 456 -7.41 14.72 -13.13
N ALA A 457 -8.05 14.77 -11.95
CA ALA A 457 -9.50 14.72 -11.89
C ALA A 457 -10.12 15.85 -12.74
N ALA A 458 -11.23 15.55 -13.43
CA ALA A 458 -11.89 16.47 -14.34
C ALA A 458 -12.25 17.83 -13.69
N THR A 459 -12.51 17.84 -12.39
CA THR A 459 -12.77 19.05 -11.59
C THR A 459 -11.62 20.06 -11.63
N TRP A 460 -10.37 19.58 -11.70
CA TRP A 460 -9.17 20.42 -11.70
C TRP A 460 -8.63 20.68 -13.11
N GLY A 461 -8.94 19.77 -14.04
CA GLY A 461 -8.46 19.82 -15.41
C GLY A 461 -6.94 19.73 -15.53
N GLY A 462 -6.45 19.91 -16.75
CA GLY A 462 -5.03 19.91 -17.07
C GLY A 462 -4.45 18.53 -17.38
N THR A 463 -3.14 18.50 -17.60
CA THR A 463 -2.39 17.31 -18.00
C THR A 463 -1.06 17.24 -17.27
N TYR A 464 -0.53 16.02 -17.18
CA TYR A 464 0.84 15.75 -16.72
C TYR A 464 1.61 15.05 -17.84
N SER A 465 2.74 15.63 -18.26
CA SER A 465 3.44 15.19 -19.48
C SER A 465 4.09 13.80 -19.37
N ALA A 466 4.23 13.26 -18.16
CA ALA A 466 4.89 11.97 -17.91
C ALA A 466 3.95 10.94 -17.30
N THR A 467 2.65 10.97 -17.59
CA THR A 467 1.73 9.93 -17.08
C THR A 467 2.11 8.54 -17.60
N GLY A 468 1.94 7.50 -16.78
CA GLY A 468 2.30 6.11 -17.12
C GLY A 468 3.80 5.82 -17.10
N HIS A 469 4.59 6.63 -16.37
CA HIS A 469 6.04 6.45 -16.25
C HIS A 469 6.41 5.33 -15.27
N GLN A 470 7.64 4.83 -15.39
CA GLN A 470 8.22 3.90 -14.42
C GLN A 470 8.58 4.63 -13.12
N PRO A 471 8.50 3.96 -11.95
CA PRO A 471 9.04 4.51 -10.71
C PRO A 471 10.50 4.93 -10.82
N GLY A 472 10.81 6.13 -10.35
CA GLY A 472 12.14 6.73 -10.40
C GLY A 472 12.50 7.38 -11.75
N ALA A 473 11.59 7.42 -12.72
CA ALA A 473 11.81 8.18 -13.96
C ALA A 473 11.81 9.70 -13.70
N ALA A 474 12.29 10.47 -14.67
CA ALA A 474 12.27 11.93 -14.61
C ALA A 474 10.83 12.45 -14.45
N ALA A 475 10.67 13.48 -13.62
CA ALA A 475 9.37 14.07 -13.37
C ALA A 475 8.86 14.84 -14.59
N GLY A 476 7.55 14.81 -14.79
CA GLY A 476 6.85 15.55 -15.83
C GLY A 476 6.46 16.95 -15.39
N THR A 477 5.87 17.67 -16.34
CA THR A 477 5.37 19.03 -16.19
C THR A 477 3.85 18.99 -16.12
N CYS A 478 3.28 19.72 -15.17
CA CYS A 478 1.84 19.96 -15.10
C CYS A 478 1.46 21.10 -16.06
N SER A 479 0.34 20.99 -16.76
CA SER A 479 -0.11 22.02 -17.71
C SER A 479 -1.62 22.22 -17.62
N ASN A 480 -2.08 23.47 -17.77
CA ASN A 480 -3.51 23.84 -17.77
C ASN A 480 -4.31 23.36 -16.54
N VAL A 481 -3.63 23.21 -15.39
CA VAL A 481 -4.27 22.84 -14.12
C VAL A 481 -4.86 24.10 -13.49
N TYR A 482 -6.14 24.06 -13.10
CA TYR A 482 -6.86 25.22 -12.56
C TYR A 482 -6.10 25.95 -11.43
N CYS A 483 -5.60 25.22 -10.44
CA CYS A 483 -4.85 25.79 -9.30
C CYS A 483 -3.47 26.35 -9.68
N HIS A 484 -2.92 25.98 -10.83
CA HIS A 484 -1.68 26.55 -11.35
C HIS A 484 -1.95 27.76 -12.26
N SER A 485 -3.14 28.34 -12.20
CA SER A 485 -3.48 29.55 -12.97
C SER A 485 -3.36 30.84 -12.16
N ASP A 486 -3.34 31.97 -12.85
CA ASP A 486 -3.51 33.30 -12.26
C ASP A 486 -4.99 33.66 -11.98
N GLY A 487 -5.90 32.70 -12.14
CA GLY A 487 -7.35 32.90 -12.06
C GLY A 487 -7.95 33.70 -13.23
N LYS A 488 -7.14 34.09 -14.24
CA LYS A 488 -7.54 34.86 -15.42
C LYS A 488 -7.30 34.11 -16.74
N GLY A 489 -7.00 32.82 -16.65
CA GLY A 489 -6.73 31.96 -17.80
C GLY A 489 -5.26 31.91 -18.24
N THR A 490 -4.33 32.50 -17.47
CA THR A 490 -2.90 32.26 -17.64
C THR A 490 -2.47 31.13 -16.73
N TYR A 491 -1.77 30.12 -17.23
CA TYR A 491 -1.34 28.95 -16.47
C TYR A 491 0.17 28.91 -16.32
N ALA A 492 0.64 28.64 -15.11
CA ALA A 492 1.99 28.19 -14.85
C ALA A 492 2.12 26.70 -15.22
N ALA A 493 3.32 26.31 -15.65
CA ALA A 493 3.65 24.94 -16.00
C ALA A 493 4.74 24.38 -15.07
N PRO A 494 4.44 24.13 -13.79
CA PRO A 494 5.43 23.64 -12.83
C PRO A 494 5.86 22.19 -13.13
N VAL A 495 7.10 21.88 -12.80
CA VAL A 495 7.70 20.54 -12.88
C VAL A 495 7.62 19.88 -11.52
N TRP A 496 7.12 18.65 -11.46
CA TRP A 496 6.70 18.00 -10.21
C TRP A 496 7.81 17.81 -9.16
N ASN A 497 9.08 17.74 -9.58
CA ASN A 497 10.22 17.61 -8.68
C ASN A 497 11.09 18.89 -8.58
N ASP A 498 10.66 20.01 -9.16
CA ASP A 498 11.37 21.28 -9.09
C ASP A 498 10.54 22.35 -8.35
N PRO A 499 10.79 22.55 -7.04
CA PRO A 499 10.09 23.55 -6.25
C PRO A 499 10.19 24.98 -6.80
N ALA A 500 11.25 25.32 -7.55
CA ALA A 500 11.41 26.68 -8.08
C ALA A 500 10.32 27.03 -9.10
N THR A 501 9.81 26.02 -9.82
CA THR A 501 8.77 26.21 -10.84
C THR A 501 7.36 26.44 -10.27
N GLY A 502 7.16 26.13 -8.97
CA GLY A 502 5.91 26.35 -8.23
C GLY A 502 6.01 27.45 -7.15
N ALA A 503 7.06 28.27 -7.17
CA ALA A 503 7.29 29.31 -6.16
C ALA A 503 6.33 30.51 -6.32
N CYS A 504 6.19 31.31 -5.26
CA CYS A 504 5.51 32.61 -5.33
C CYS A 504 5.91 33.41 -6.58
N GLY A 505 4.91 33.88 -7.34
CA GLY A 505 5.17 34.66 -8.55
C GLY A 505 5.13 33.88 -9.86
N THR A 506 5.02 32.54 -9.82
CA THR A 506 4.89 31.70 -11.02
C THR A 506 3.44 31.67 -11.52
N CYS A 507 2.46 31.56 -10.60
CA CYS A 507 1.03 31.57 -10.93
C CYS A 507 0.53 33.00 -11.23
N HIS A 508 0.57 33.90 -10.25
CA HIS A 508 0.27 35.31 -10.45
C HIS A 508 1.53 36.15 -10.19
N ARG A 509 1.66 37.31 -10.84
CA ARG A 509 2.75 38.26 -10.55
C ARG A 509 2.75 38.59 -9.06
N ALA A 510 3.93 38.61 -8.43
CA ALA A 510 4.03 38.76 -6.97
C ALA A 510 5.23 39.60 -6.51
N SER A 511 6.38 39.62 -7.21
CA SER A 511 7.56 40.37 -6.76
C SER A 511 8.50 40.75 -7.91
N ALA A 512 9.45 41.66 -7.65
CA ALA A 512 10.52 41.98 -8.59
C ALA A 512 11.50 40.82 -8.83
N ALA A 513 11.51 39.83 -7.93
CA ALA A 513 12.41 38.68 -7.96
C ALA A 513 11.78 37.42 -8.59
N SER A 514 10.49 37.42 -8.95
CA SER A 514 9.87 36.28 -9.61
C SER A 514 10.12 36.28 -11.12
N ILE A 515 10.11 35.08 -11.72
CA ILE A 515 10.33 34.85 -13.16
C ILE A 515 9.34 35.66 -14.04
N ASN A 516 8.20 36.09 -13.47
CA ASN A 516 7.18 36.91 -14.12
C ASN A 516 7.04 38.36 -13.55
N GLY A 517 7.96 38.85 -12.72
CA GLY A 517 8.07 40.26 -12.34
C GLY A 517 6.94 40.89 -11.49
N VAL A 518 7.05 42.21 -11.29
CA VAL A 518 6.28 43.02 -10.31
C VAL A 518 4.78 43.08 -10.61
N ILE A 519 3.95 43.12 -9.56
CA ILE A 519 2.52 43.43 -9.65
C ILE A 519 2.32 44.86 -10.18
N ARG A 520 2.11 45.01 -11.49
CA ARG A 520 1.91 46.32 -12.15
C ARG A 520 0.45 46.74 -12.28
N SER A 521 -0.48 46.07 -11.63
CA SER A 521 -1.90 46.40 -11.75
C SER A 521 -2.25 47.61 -10.88
N LYS A 522 -2.52 48.76 -11.51
CA LYS A 522 -3.22 49.92 -10.92
C LYS A 522 -2.77 50.24 -9.48
N ALA A 523 -3.59 50.00 -8.48
CA ALA A 523 -3.27 50.29 -7.08
C ALA A 523 -2.11 49.47 -6.48
N HIS A 524 -1.84 48.24 -6.93
CA HIS A 524 -0.62 47.51 -6.51
C HIS A 524 0.65 48.24 -6.92
N PHE A 525 0.67 48.85 -8.11
CA PHE A 525 1.80 49.67 -8.55
C PHE A 525 2.01 50.87 -7.61
N ALA A 526 0.93 51.56 -7.22
CA ALA A 526 1.02 52.68 -6.29
C ALA A 526 1.56 52.27 -4.90
N HIS A 527 1.18 51.09 -4.38
CA HIS A 527 1.56 50.65 -3.04
C HIS A 527 2.94 49.97 -2.97
N PHE A 528 3.35 49.24 -4.00
CA PHE A 528 4.58 48.43 -3.98
C PHE A 528 5.70 48.97 -4.87
N SER A 529 5.36 49.70 -5.94
CA SER A 529 6.32 50.06 -7.00
C SER A 529 6.58 51.57 -7.11
N SER A 530 5.59 52.40 -6.76
CA SER A 530 5.69 53.83 -6.94
C SER A 530 6.51 54.51 -5.84
N ILE A 531 7.35 55.47 -6.24
CA ILE A 531 8.07 56.37 -5.34
C ILE A 531 7.14 57.28 -4.53
N TYR A 532 5.97 57.65 -5.08
CA TYR A 532 5.01 58.54 -4.41
C TYR A 532 4.11 57.83 -3.39
N GLY A 533 4.09 56.49 -3.38
CA GLY A 533 3.30 55.68 -2.44
C GLY A 533 4.10 55.18 -1.25
N PRO A 534 3.50 54.34 -0.38
CA PRO A 534 4.16 53.83 0.84
C PRO A 534 5.32 52.87 0.57
N LYS A 535 5.48 52.38 -0.68
CA LYS A 535 6.55 51.46 -1.11
C LYS A 535 6.70 50.26 -0.18
N LEU A 536 5.60 49.53 0.01
CA LEU A 536 5.58 48.28 0.77
C LEU A 536 6.60 47.29 0.20
N THR A 537 7.30 46.57 1.07
CA THR A 537 8.32 45.60 0.67
C THR A 537 7.68 44.33 0.10
N MET A 538 8.33 43.72 -0.88
CA MET A 538 7.87 42.51 -1.61
C MET A 538 8.69 41.27 -1.29
N THR A 539 9.41 41.29 -0.16
CA THR A 539 10.28 40.19 0.29
C THR A 539 9.59 39.22 1.25
N ASP A 540 8.39 39.56 1.71
CA ASP A 540 7.62 38.76 2.67
C ASP A 540 6.13 38.74 2.26
N ALA A 541 5.56 37.54 2.13
CA ALA A 541 4.17 37.34 1.79
C ALA A 541 3.20 37.88 2.87
N SER A 542 3.66 38.11 4.10
CA SER A 542 2.90 38.80 5.16
C SER A 542 2.47 40.22 4.76
N GLN A 543 3.18 40.85 3.83
CA GLN A 543 2.83 42.18 3.32
C GLN A 543 1.56 42.14 2.44
N CYS A 544 1.26 40.99 1.82
CA CYS A 544 0.00 40.75 1.15
C CYS A 544 -1.15 40.67 2.17
N SER A 545 -0.91 40.08 3.33
CA SER A 545 -1.89 39.91 4.41
C SER A 545 -2.37 41.24 5.01
N ARG A 546 -1.69 42.35 4.73
CA ARG A 546 -2.16 43.71 5.07
C ARG A 546 -3.44 44.10 4.35
N CYS A 547 -3.69 43.50 3.18
CA CYS A 547 -4.86 43.78 2.37
C CYS A 547 -5.66 42.51 2.09
N HIS A 548 -5.03 41.36 1.99
CA HIS A 548 -5.66 40.11 1.60
C HIS A 548 -5.79 39.14 2.77
N ASP A 549 -6.82 38.28 2.72
CA ASP A 549 -6.89 37.16 3.65
C ASP A 549 -5.97 36.04 3.14
N TYR A 550 -4.79 35.98 3.74
CA TYR A 550 -3.75 35.04 3.36
C TYR A 550 -3.07 34.47 4.61
N SER A 551 -3.28 33.18 4.86
CA SER A 551 -2.66 32.39 5.92
C SER A 551 -1.48 31.54 5.45
N GLY A 552 -1.03 31.71 4.20
CA GLY A 552 0.03 30.94 3.55
C GLY A 552 -0.39 30.34 2.20
N GLU A 553 0.59 29.86 1.42
CA GLU A 553 0.40 29.36 0.05
C GLU A 553 -0.62 28.21 -0.04
N THR A 554 -0.78 27.46 1.05
CA THR A 554 -1.67 26.29 1.15
C THR A 554 -2.99 26.59 1.87
N GLY A 555 -3.25 27.86 2.22
CA GLY A 555 -4.47 28.25 2.93
C GLY A 555 -5.71 28.10 2.05
N MET A 556 -6.84 27.66 2.64
CA MET A 556 -8.11 27.52 1.91
C MET A 556 -8.53 28.81 1.18
N ASN A 557 -8.27 29.98 1.76
CA ASN A 557 -8.65 31.27 1.19
C ASN A 557 -7.76 31.74 0.04
N HIS A 558 -6.58 31.14 -0.15
CA HIS A 558 -5.72 31.41 -1.30
C HIS A 558 -6.07 30.53 -2.51
N LEU A 559 -6.58 29.32 -2.24
CA LEU A 559 -6.84 28.30 -3.26
C LEU A 559 -8.33 28.21 -3.68
N ASN A 560 -9.23 28.99 -3.05
CA ASN A 560 -10.66 28.98 -3.36
C ASN A 560 -11.08 29.85 -4.58
N GLY A 561 -10.11 30.45 -5.27
CA GLY A 561 -10.35 31.30 -6.44
C GLY A 561 -10.91 32.70 -6.13
N ALA A 562 -11.11 33.04 -4.85
CA ALA A 562 -11.60 34.36 -4.43
C ALA A 562 -10.44 35.30 -4.05
N VAL A 563 -10.53 36.56 -4.47
CA VAL A 563 -9.64 37.63 -3.97
C VAL A 563 -10.24 38.17 -2.68
N ASN A 564 -9.85 37.59 -1.55
CA ASN A 564 -10.34 37.97 -0.23
C ASN A 564 -9.56 39.19 0.28
N VAL A 565 -10.26 40.22 0.76
CA VAL A 565 -9.66 41.46 1.29
C VAL A 565 -10.00 41.59 2.77
N THR A 566 -9.01 41.77 3.64
CA THR A 566 -9.13 41.77 5.12
C THR A 566 -9.17 43.17 5.73
N PHE A 567 -8.83 44.20 4.96
CA PHE A 567 -8.55 45.53 5.49
C PHE A 567 -9.40 46.64 4.85
N SER A 568 -10.04 47.45 5.70
CA SER A 568 -10.69 48.70 5.31
C SER A 568 -9.65 49.81 5.18
N CYS A 569 -9.31 50.16 3.94
CA CYS A 569 -8.35 51.23 3.66
C CYS A 569 -8.83 52.62 4.14
N THR A 570 -10.14 52.77 4.40
CA THR A 570 -10.79 54.01 4.83
C THR A 570 -10.71 54.24 6.33
N ASP A 571 -10.23 53.28 7.12
CA ASP A 571 -10.18 53.48 8.57
C ASP A 571 -8.97 54.32 8.98
N ASN A 572 -7.85 54.17 8.24
CA ASN A 572 -6.57 54.81 8.55
C ASN A 572 -5.96 55.58 7.36
N CYS A 573 -5.80 54.97 6.19
CA CYS A 573 -4.99 55.56 5.10
C CYS A 573 -5.77 56.46 4.13
N HIS A 574 -7.05 56.17 3.90
CA HIS A 574 -7.91 56.86 2.93
C HIS A 574 -9.23 57.32 3.58
N ARG A 575 -9.13 57.98 4.73
CA ARG A 575 -10.27 58.23 5.64
C ARG A 575 -11.36 59.15 5.11
N GLN A 576 -11.08 59.87 4.03
CA GLN A 576 -12.06 60.72 3.36
C GLN A 576 -12.87 60.00 2.27
N ILE A 577 -12.50 58.77 1.90
CA ILE A 577 -13.18 58.02 0.85
C ILE A 577 -14.33 57.24 1.50
N ALA A 578 -15.58 57.45 1.06
CA ALA A 578 -16.75 56.77 1.62
C ALA A 578 -16.71 55.24 1.37
N PRO A 579 -17.29 54.39 2.26
CA PRO A 579 -17.25 52.92 2.15
C PRO A 579 -17.77 52.35 0.83
N ALA A 580 -18.73 53.02 0.19
CA ALA A 580 -19.31 52.61 -1.09
C ALA A 580 -18.34 52.69 -2.28
N ASN A 581 -17.20 53.38 -2.14
CA ASN A 581 -16.22 53.61 -3.20
C ASN A 581 -14.96 52.74 -3.08
N VAL A 582 -14.90 51.83 -2.11
CA VAL A 582 -13.67 51.10 -1.73
C VAL A 582 -13.23 50.11 -2.82
N VAL A 583 -14.16 49.50 -3.58
CA VAL A 583 -13.80 48.59 -4.68
C VAL A 583 -13.60 49.34 -6.01
N THR A 584 -14.32 50.44 -6.24
CA THR A 584 -14.20 51.26 -7.46
C THR A 584 -12.92 52.12 -7.48
N ALA A 585 -12.33 52.44 -6.33
CA ALA A 585 -11.12 53.28 -6.24
C ALA A 585 -9.78 52.60 -6.59
N TRP A 586 -9.66 51.27 -6.49
CA TRP A 586 -8.41 50.55 -6.86
C TRP A 586 -8.05 50.67 -8.35
N GLY A 587 -9.02 51.14 -9.15
CA GLY A 587 -8.87 51.41 -10.57
C GLY A 587 -8.51 52.85 -10.94
N ALA A 588 -8.58 53.80 -10.01
CA ALA A 588 -8.72 55.24 -10.31
C ALA A 588 -7.40 56.03 -10.42
N GLY A 589 -6.25 55.40 -10.11
CA GLY A 589 -4.95 56.07 -10.15
C GLY A 589 -4.60 56.82 -8.85
N PRO A 590 -3.66 57.79 -8.89
CA PRO A 590 -3.20 58.50 -7.69
C PRO A 590 -4.33 59.30 -7.00
N VAL A 591 -4.39 59.23 -5.67
CA VAL A 591 -5.34 60.00 -4.85
C VAL A 591 -4.98 61.49 -4.80
N SER A 592 -5.97 62.34 -4.50
CA SER A 592 -5.76 63.77 -4.29
C SER A 592 -5.00 64.04 -2.98
N CYS A 593 -4.29 65.15 -2.87
CA CYS A 593 -3.56 65.48 -1.64
C CYS A 593 -4.53 65.73 -0.47
N GLU A 594 -5.66 66.33 -0.81
CA GLU A 594 -6.75 66.70 0.09
C GLU A 594 -7.34 65.46 0.78
N SER A 595 -7.40 64.32 0.08
CA SER A 595 -7.90 63.06 0.64
C SER A 595 -7.17 62.58 1.91
N CYS A 596 -5.95 63.06 2.12
CA CYS A 596 -5.16 62.78 3.33
C CYS A 596 -5.06 63.97 4.28
N HIS A 597 -5.02 65.18 3.72
CA HIS A 597 -4.57 66.39 4.43
C HIS A 597 -5.67 67.36 4.83
N THR A 598 -6.93 67.16 4.45
CA THR A 598 -8.05 68.01 4.89
C THR A 598 -9.00 67.23 5.79
N GLY A 599 -10.02 67.88 6.37
CA GLY A 599 -11.15 67.22 7.03
C GLY A 599 -10.76 66.10 8.01
N THR A 600 -11.25 64.89 7.77
CA THR A 600 -10.80 63.69 8.50
C THR A 600 -9.41 63.29 8.01
N LEU A 601 -8.39 63.69 8.77
CA LEU A 601 -6.98 63.45 8.44
C LEU A 601 -6.65 61.96 8.47
N SER A 602 -5.89 61.52 7.46
CA SER A 602 -5.40 60.14 7.37
C SER A 602 -4.30 59.89 8.41
N ILE A 603 -4.19 58.64 8.85
CA ILE A 603 -3.24 58.15 9.86
C ILE A 603 -2.41 57.04 9.24
N ILE A 604 -1.09 57.20 9.21
CA ILE A 604 -0.14 56.22 8.66
C ILE A 604 0.89 55.93 9.75
N ASP A 605 1.00 54.66 10.15
CA ASP A 605 1.92 54.21 11.22
C ASP A 605 1.78 55.05 12.52
N ASN A 606 0.54 55.30 12.94
CA ASN A 606 0.15 56.15 14.07
C ASN A 606 0.48 57.65 13.95
N LEU A 607 0.94 58.11 12.77
CA LEU A 607 1.17 59.53 12.50
C LEU A 607 -0.02 60.13 11.76
N VAL A 608 -0.58 61.20 12.34
CA VAL A 608 -1.68 61.95 11.73
C VAL A 608 -1.12 62.86 10.64
N ALA A 609 -1.68 62.80 9.43
CA ALA A 609 -1.30 63.67 8.33
C ALA A 609 -1.43 65.15 8.73
N PRO A 610 -0.46 66.02 8.39
CA PRO A 610 -0.56 67.45 8.68
C PRO A 610 -1.84 68.06 8.11
N ASP A 611 -2.57 68.80 8.94
CA ASP A 611 -3.82 69.47 8.54
C ASP A 611 -3.55 70.66 7.61
N LYS A 612 -4.21 70.63 6.46
CA LYS A 612 -4.18 71.62 5.37
C LYS A 612 -5.58 72.12 5.00
N SER A 613 -6.57 71.89 5.86
CA SER A 613 -7.96 72.29 5.64
C SER A 613 -8.13 73.80 5.44
N GLY A 614 -7.19 74.61 5.95
CA GLY A 614 -7.16 76.06 5.77
C GLY A 614 -6.71 76.54 4.38
N PHE A 615 -6.15 75.68 3.52
CA PHE A 615 -5.43 76.12 2.31
C PHE A 615 -6.28 76.97 1.38
N ALA A 616 -7.50 76.51 1.08
CA ALA A 616 -8.41 77.16 0.16
C ALA A 616 -9.12 78.40 0.75
N THR A 617 -9.11 78.60 2.07
CA THR A 617 -9.90 79.63 2.75
C THR A 617 -9.06 80.69 3.46
N ALA A 618 -7.89 80.32 3.95
CA ALA A 618 -6.99 81.14 4.75
C ALA A 618 -5.51 81.06 4.30
N GLY A 619 -5.15 80.16 3.39
CA GLY A 619 -3.80 79.98 2.86
C GLY A 619 -3.60 80.55 1.45
N HIS A 620 -2.50 80.15 0.79
CA HIS A 620 -2.21 80.56 -0.60
C HIS A 620 -3.22 80.06 -1.63
N GLY A 621 -4.06 79.07 -1.30
CA GLY A 621 -5.15 78.60 -2.16
C GLY A 621 -6.38 79.50 -2.15
N LYS A 622 -6.44 80.49 -1.25
CA LYS A 622 -7.56 81.43 -1.18
C LYS A 622 -7.62 82.31 -2.42
N ILE A 623 -8.75 82.27 -3.11
CA ILE A 623 -9.06 83.21 -4.20
C ILE A 623 -9.60 84.49 -3.57
N ALA A 624 -8.99 85.63 -3.90
CA ALA A 624 -9.44 86.96 -3.49
C ALA A 624 -9.33 87.93 -4.66
N VAL A 625 -10.03 89.07 -4.57
CA VAL A 625 -9.99 90.12 -5.60
C VAL A 625 -8.53 90.58 -5.80
N GLY A 626 -8.00 90.38 -7.01
CA GLY A 626 -6.61 90.71 -7.35
C GLY A 626 -5.56 89.70 -6.87
N MET A 627 -5.94 88.51 -6.41
CA MET A 627 -5.04 87.42 -6.01
C MET A 627 -5.58 86.06 -6.49
N PRO A 628 -5.08 85.51 -7.61
CA PRO A 628 -5.43 84.15 -8.02
C PRO A 628 -4.87 83.14 -7.02
N GLY A 629 -5.72 82.26 -6.49
CA GLY A 629 -5.31 81.21 -5.56
C GLY A 629 -4.34 80.23 -6.22
N LYS A 630 -3.35 79.76 -5.45
CA LYS A 630 -2.41 78.71 -5.87
C LYS A 630 -3.02 77.32 -5.67
N ASN A 631 -2.56 76.35 -6.45
CA ASN A 631 -2.86 74.94 -6.25
C ASN A 631 -1.69 74.23 -5.53
N CYS A 632 -1.93 73.00 -5.05
CA CYS A 632 -0.92 72.22 -4.34
C CYS A 632 0.35 71.96 -5.18
N LEU A 633 0.19 71.76 -6.50
CA LEU A 633 1.28 71.43 -7.42
C LEU A 633 2.12 72.64 -7.84
N ASP A 634 1.67 73.87 -7.57
CA ASP A 634 2.47 75.09 -7.76
C ASP A 634 3.66 75.14 -6.80
N CYS A 635 3.56 74.43 -5.66
CA CYS A 635 4.63 74.33 -4.66
C CYS A 635 5.17 72.90 -4.54
N HIS A 636 4.34 71.87 -4.85
CA HIS A 636 4.68 70.48 -4.60
C HIS A 636 4.79 69.59 -5.84
N ALA A 637 5.85 68.79 -5.92
CA ALA A 637 6.10 67.82 -6.97
C ALA A 637 5.27 66.53 -6.79
N ARG A 638 4.34 66.26 -7.71
CA ARG A 638 3.43 65.10 -7.63
C ARG A 638 4.17 63.76 -7.46
N ALA A 639 5.32 63.59 -8.13
CA ALA A 639 6.03 62.33 -8.28
C ALA A 639 7.19 62.08 -7.29
N GLN A 640 7.32 62.90 -6.24
CA GLN A 640 8.35 62.71 -5.20
C GLN A 640 7.85 61.85 -4.03
N ARG A 641 8.78 61.33 -3.23
CA ARG A 641 8.47 60.48 -2.06
C ARG A 641 7.74 61.28 -0.98
N HIS A 642 6.47 60.98 -0.76
CA HIS A 642 5.62 61.69 0.21
C HIS A 642 5.44 60.93 1.52
N ILE A 643 5.17 59.63 1.45
CA ILE A 643 4.87 58.81 2.64
C ILE A 643 6.19 58.27 3.19
N SER A 644 6.78 58.99 4.14
CA SER A 644 8.07 58.65 4.78
C SER A 644 7.95 58.14 6.22
N GLY A 645 6.76 58.20 6.81
CA GLY A 645 6.57 57.85 8.23
C GLY A 645 7.23 58.84 9.19
N THR A 646 7.53 60.08 8.75
CA THR A 646 8.11 61.14 9.59
C THR A 646 7.29 62.42 9.46
N LEU A 647 6.87 63.03 10.57
CA LEU A 647 6.12 64.30 10.56
C LEU A 647 7.02 65.47 10.13
N GLY A 648 6.53 66.26 9.17
CA GLY A 648 7.15 67.51 8.78
C GLY A 648 8.34 67.36 7.82
N ASP A 649 8.45 66.22 7.13
CA ASP A 649 9.42 66.09 6.04
C ASP A 649 9.10 67.08 4.91
N THR A 650 10.16 67.49 4.20
CA THR A 650 10.10 68.49 3.14
C THR A 650 10.15 67.87 1.76
N ASN A 651 9.99 66.54 1.69
CA ASN A 651 10.17 65.71 0.51
C ASN A 651 9.01 65.83 -0.48
N ARG A 652 8.70 67.04 -0.93
CA ARG A 652 7.78 67.20 -2.06
C ARG A 652 7.80 68.57 -2.69
N THR A 653 8.78 69.44 -2.46
CA THR A 653 8.81 70.75 -3.12
C THR A 653 9.18 70.62 -4.61
N ILE A 654 8.71 71.55 -5.44
CA ILE A 654 9.18 71.63 -6.83
C ILE A 654 10.66 72.06 -6.87
N GLU A 655 11.34 71.71 -7.96
CA GLU A 655 12.73 72.10 -8.19
C GLU A 655 12.88 73.63 -8.12
N GLY A 656 13.90 74.10 -7.40
CA GLY A 656 14.15 75.53 -7.18
C GLY A 656 13.47 76.16 -5.95
N LEU A 657 12.44 75.55 -5.37
CA LEU A 657 11.82 76.04 -4.11
C LEU A 657 12.67 75.74 -2.86
N GLY A 658 13.69 74.89 -2.98
CA GLY A 658 14.45 74.36 -1.84
C GLY A 658 13.60 73.46 -0.95
N ASP A 659 14.00 73.25 0.30
CA ASP A 659 13.30 72.39 1.27
C ASP A 659 12.08 73.07 1.93
N GLY A 660 11.70 74.29 1.54
CA GLY A 660 10.57 75.00 2.16
C GLY A 660 10.77 75.38 3.64
N THR A 661 12.00 75.30 4.17
CA THR A 661 12.34 75.74 5.54
C THR A 661 13.08 77.08 5.56
N THR A 662 13.70 77.44 4.44
CA THR A 662 14.44 78.70 4.26
C THR A 662 13.59 79.79 3.60
N ASN A 663 13.99 81.05 3.79
CA ASN A 663 13.35 82.20 3.12
C ASN A 663 13.52 82.17 1.59
N LEU A 664 14.48 81.39 1.08
CA LEU A 664 14.67 81.16 -0.36
C LEU A 664 13.38 80.64 -1.02
N SER A 665 12.66 79.77 -0.32
CA SER A 665 11.38 79.23 -0.79
C SER A 665 10.29 80.31 -0.96
N CYS A 666 10.31 81.35 -0.12
CA CYS A 666 9.37 82.46 -0.18
C CYS A 666 9.78 83.45 -1.28
N THR A 667 11.05 83.82 -1.34
CA THR A 667 11.58 84.78 -2.33
C THR A 667 11.47 84.25 -3.75
N TYR A 668 11.45 82.93 -3.95
CA TYR A 668 11.22 82.30 -5.27
C TYR A 668 9.96 82.84 -5.99
N CYS A 669 8.91 83.18 -5.23
CA CYS A 669 7.68 83.78 -5.74
C CYS A 669 7.59 85.27 -5.40
N HIS A 670 7.86 85.65 -4.14
CA HIS A 670 7.60 87.00 -3.66
C HIS A 670 8.57 88.06 -4.22
N ASN A 671 9.70 87.68 -4.82
CA ASN A 671 10.59 88.61 -5.53
C ASN A 671 10.44 88.53 -7.05
N ASP A 672 9.44 87.79 -7.53
CA ASP A 672 9.18 87.59 -8.96
C ASP A 672 7.78 88.11 -9.31
N GLN A 673 7.76 89.26 -9.99
CA GLN A 673 6.52 89.95 -10.36
C GLN A 673 5.65 89.15 -11.34
N THR A 674 6.23 88.14 -12.02
CA THR A 674 5.48 87.24 -12.89
C THR A 674 4.72 86.17 -12.10
N LYS A 675 5.16 85.86 -10.87
CA LYS A 675 4.56 84.83 -10.01
C LYS A 675 3.62 85.40 -8.96
N VAL A 676 3.89 86.62 -8.49
CA VAL A 676 3.05 87.40 -7.56
C VAL A 676 2.76 88.75 -8.22
N THR A 677 1.54 88.93 -8.72
CA THR A 677 1.16 90.14 -9.48
C THR A 677 0.72 91.31 -8.62
N ASN A 678 0.36 91.07 -7.35
CA ASN A 678 -0.07 92.11 -6.43
C ASN A 678 1.17 92.74 -5.74
N PRO A 679 1.46 94.05 -5.95
CA PRO A 679 2.63 94.71 -5.40
C PRO A 679 2.71 94.70 -3.87
N LEU A 680 1.58 94.61 -3.16
CA LEU A 680 1.54 94.61 -1.69
C LEU A 680 2.21 93.39 -1.05
N PHE A 681 2.48 92.35 -1.83
CA PHE A 681 3.09 91.11 -1.36
C PHE A 681 4.42 90.83 -2.06
N GLN A 682 4.96 91.79 -2.81
CA GLN A 682 6.26 91.66 -3.47
C GLN A 682 7.38 92.19 -2.57
N ASN A 683 8.58 91.64 -2.70
CA ASN A 683 9.82 92.14 -2.09
C ASN A 683 9.72 92.37 -0.57
N MET A 684 8.99 91.49 0.11
CA MET A 684 8.80 91.56 1.56
C MET A 684 10.14 91.36 2.29
N SER A 685 10.42 92.22 3.26
CA SER A 685 11.64 92.12 4.07
C SER A 685 11.48 91.09 5.19
N THR A 686 12.60 90.54 5.67
CA THR A 686 12.61 89.62 6.83
C THR A 686 12.73 90.42 8.14
N HIS A 687 12.47 89.76 9.27
CA HIS A 687 12.57 90.36 10.59
C HIS A 687 13.85 89.89 11.32
N PHE A 688 14.04 90.37 12.54
CA PHE A 688 15.23 90.09 13.35
C PHE A 688 14.95 89.01 14.39
N THR A 689 15.87 88.07 14.57
CA THR A 689 15.81 87.10 15.69
C THR A 689 16.39 87.64 16.98
N THR A 690 17.30 88.63 16.89
CA THR A 690 18.01 89.23 18.03
C THR A 690 18.09 90.75 17.92
N LEU A 691 18.15 91.44 19.07
CA LEU A 691 18.29 92.89 19.11
C LEU A 691 19.61 93.31 18.46
N ASN A 692 19.55 94.22 17.49
CA ASN A 692 20.70 94.67 16.68
C ASN A 692 21.38 93.56 15.84
N GLY A 693 20.74 92.41 15.68
CA GLY A 693 21.23 91.33 14.83
C GLY A 693 20.93 91.52 13.34
N PRO A 694 21.34 90.56 12.50
CA PRO A 694 20.97 90.53 11.08
C PRO A 694 19.47 90.26 10.88
N GLN A 695 18.95 90.55 9.68
CA GLN A 695 17.57 90.26 9.28
C GLN A 695 17.40 88.76 8.92
N ASP A 696 17.50 87.89 9.90
CA ASP A 696 17.62 86.44 9.72
C ASP A 696 16.37 85.63 10.11
N MET A 697 15.28 86.29 10.52
CA MET A 697 14.04 85.57 10.87
C MET A 697 13.42 84.91 9.64
N THR A 698 13.04 83.64 9.79
CA THR A 698 12.33 82.93 8.72
C THR A 698 10.86 83.38 8.64
N CYS A 699 10.33 83.57 7.44
CA CYS A 699 8.93 83.96 7.23
C CYS A 699 7.96 82.97 7.89
N ARG A 700 8.33 81.68 7.90
CA ARG A 700 7.57 80.59 8.52
C ARG A 700 7.51 80.66 10.05
N SER A 701 8.30 81.52 10.69
CA SER A 701 8.17 81.80 12.14
C SER A 701 6.79 82.38 12.48
N CYS A 702 6.24 83.20 11.58
CA CYS A 702 4.94 83.85 11.77
C CYS A 702 3.86 83.31 10.82
N HIS A 703 4.24 82.83 9.63
CA HIS A 703 3.30 82.42 8.59
C HIS A 703 3.18 80.89 8.46
N ASP A 704 1.96 80.40 8.22
CA ASP A 704 1.72 79.07 7.66
C ASP A 704 1.24 79.22 6.22
N LEU A 705 2.01 78.74 5.25
CA LEU A 705 1.66 78.86 3.83
C LEU A 705 0.30 78.22 3.49
N HIS A 706 -0.20 77.31 4.33
CA HIS A 706 -1.48 76.65 4.17
C HIS A 706 -2.61 77.36 4.93
N GLY A 707 -2.29 78.39 5.69
CA GLY A 707 -3.25 79.17 6.46
C GLY A 707 -3.79 78.44 7.69
N LYS A 708 -4.20 79.24 8.67
CA LYS A 708 -4.99 78.78 9.81
C LYS A 708 -6.37 79.43 9.71
N ILE A 709 -7.42 78.62 9.65
CA ILE A 709 -8.79 79.11 9.68
C ILE A 709 -8.97 79.97 10.94
N GLY A 710 -9.48 81.19 10.75
CA GLY A 710 -9.67 82.19 11.81
C GLY A 710 -8.56 83.23 11.92
N ASN A 711 -7.40 83.05 11.27
CA ASN A 711 -6.34 84.07 11.25
C ASN A 711 -6.17 84.69 9.84
N LEU A 712 -5.99 86.00 9.79
CA LEU A 712 -5.69 86.76 8.59
C LEU A 712 -4.22 86.59 8.17
N SER A 713 -3.94 86.91 6.90
CA SER A 713 -2.58 86.99 6.35
C SER A 713 -1.72 85.74 6.62
N MET A 714 -2.36 84.56 6.66
CA MET A 714 -1.72 83.28 6.90
C MET A 714 -0.93 83.21 8.22
N ILE A 715 -1.27 84.04 9.21
CA ILE A 715 -0.60 84.04 10.51
C ILE A 715 -0.91 82.74 11.23
N ARG A 716 0.13 82.08 11.75
CA ARG A 716 0.01 80.82 12.48
C ARG A 716 -0.91 80.99 13.68
N GLY A 717 -1.74 79.98 13.97
CA GLY A 717 -2.53 79.96 15.21
C GLY A 717 -1.69 79.76 16.47
N ARG A 718 -0.44 79.33 16.31
CA ARG A 718 0.53 79.17 17.40
C ARG A 718 1.92 79.52 16.87
N ILE A 719 2.57 80.47 17.52
CA ILE A 719 3.96 80.84 17.24
C ILE A 719 4.85 80.05 18.21
N VAL A 720 5.94 79.52 17.67
CA VAL A 720 6.99 78.82 18.43
C VAL A 720 8.32 79.43 17.99
N PHE A 721 9.08 79.96 18.94
CA PHE A 721 10.37 80.60 18.67
C PHE A 721 11.35 80.29 19.81
N GLY A 722 12.33 79.42 19.56
CA GLY A 722 13.18 78.86 20.62
C GLY A 722 12.33 78.09 21.65
N ALA A 723 12.50 78.41 22.93
CA ALA A 723 11.70 77.84 24.02
C ALA A 723 10.30 78.48 24.16
N TYR A 724 10.03 79.58 23.46
CA TYR A 724 8.75 80.31 23.58
C TYR A 724 7.67 79.68 22.73
N SER A 725 6.46 79.59 23.28
CA SER A 725 5.29 79.21 22.50
C SER A 725 3.99 79.83 23.01
N ALA A 726 3.22 80.41 22.10
CA ALA A 726 1.95 81.06 22.41
C ALA A 726 0.94 80.90 21.28
N ASN A 727 -0.34 80.81 21.64
CA ASN A 727 -1.43 80.83 20.67
C ASN A 727 -1.68 82.27 20.22
N ILE A 728 -1.88 82.45 18.91
CA ILE A 728 -2.12 83.74 18.28
C ILE A 728 -3.49 83.74 17.62
N THR A 729 -4.28 84.76 17.96
CA THR A 729 -5.50 85.11 17.25
C THR A 729 -5.26 86.43 16.54
N TYR A 730 -5.33 86.44 15.21
CA TYR A 730 -5.11 87.63 14.39
C TYR A 730 -6.25 87.76 13.37
N THR A 731 -7.35 88.36 13.81
CA THR A 731 -8.60 88.47 13.03
C THR A 731 -8.84 89.86 12.44
N ASP A 732 -8.05 90.85 12.84
CA ASP A 732 -8.20 92.25 12.43
C ASP A 732 -6.80 92.87 12.26
N THR A 733 -6.52 93.42 11.08
CA THR A 733 -5.23 94.03 10.76
C THR A 733 -4.99 95.37 11.45
N ASN A 734 -6.04 96.02 11.94
CA ASN A 734 -5.95 97.29 12.65
C ASN A 734 -5.64 97.09 14.14
N THR A 735 -6.34 96.17 14.80
CA THR A 735 -6.26 96.00 16.26
C THR A 735 -5.54 94.72 16.71
N GLY A 736 -5.32 93.75 15.82
CA GLY A 736 -4.84 92.41 16.18
C GLY A 736 -3.33 92.25 16.39
N MET A 737 -2.52 93.31 16.21
CA MET A 737 -1.05 93.22 16.34
C MET A 737 -0.58 92.97 17.77
N ILE A 738 -1.34 93.46 18.73
CA ILE A 738 -1.10 93.29 20.16
C ILE A 738 -2.36 92.72 20.81
N ASN A 739 -2.23 92.18 22.01
CA ASN A 739 -3.35 91.80 22.85
C ASN A 739 -3.19 92.54 24.17
N THR A 740 -4.06 93.52 24.44
CA THR A 740 -4.01 94.34 25.64
C THR A 740 -4.50 93.61 26.90
N VAL A 741 -5.15 92.45 26.73
CA VAL A 741 -5.63 91.61 27.84
C VAL A 741 -4.56 90.62 28.27
N THR A 742 -4.04 89.83 27.34
CA THR A 742 -3.07 88.76 27.63
C THR A 742 -1.62 89.25 27.59
N ASN A 743 -1.36 90.39 26.97
CA ASN A 743 -0.01 90.89 26.64
C ASN A 743 0.83 89.89 25.82
N LEU A 744 0.16 89.03 25.05
CA LEU A 744 0.74 87.98 24.21
C LEU A 744 0.12 88.00 22.81
N GLY A 745 -0.08 89.19 22.22
CA GLY A 745 -0.46 89.35 20.82
C GLY A 745 0.71 89.11 19.84
N LEU A 746 0.45 89.23 18.53
CA LEU A 746 1.39 88.86 17.46
C LEU A 746 2.80 89.46 17.61
N CYS A 747 2.93 90.74 17.96
CA CYS A 747 4.24 91.36 18.19
C CYS A 747 4.80 90.99 19.58
N GLN A 748 3.93 90.96 20.59
CA GLN A 748 4.33 90.76 21.99
C GLN A 748 4.92 89.39 22.25
N VAL A 749 4.50 88.34 21.53
CA VAL A 749 4.99 86.97 21.80
C VAL A 749 6.49 86.78 21.57
N CYS A 750 7.12 87.60 20.73
CA CYS A 750 8.56 87.54 20.46
C CYS A 750 9.33 88.66 21.13
N HIS A 751 8.70 89.82 21.32
CA HIS A 751 9.36 91.02 21.80
C HIS A 751 9.65 90.94 23.31
N THR A 752 10.88 90.59 23.69
CA THR A 752 11.29 90.56 25.12
C THR A 752 12.18 91.74 25.51
N ARG A 753 12.86 92.35 24.54
CA ARG A 753 13.85 93.43 24.76
C ARG A 753 13.49 94.75 24.10
N THR A 754 12.34 94.83 23.44
CA THR A 754 11.90 96.06 22.79
C THR A 754 11.48 97.11 23.81
N ARG A 755 11.50 98.38 23.39
CA ARG A 755 11.11 99.52 24.24
C ARG A 755 9.62 99.49 24.62
N PHE A 756 8.76 99.03 23.72
CA PHE A 756 7.31 98.97 23.89
C PHE A 756 6.78 97.58 23.54
N TYR A 757 5.63 97.23 24.12
CA TYR A 757 4.89 95.96 23.90
C TYR A 757 5.75 94.71 24.09
N LYS A 758 6.31 94.56 25.29
CA LYS A 758 7.06 93.36 25.69
C LYS A 758 6.13 92.20 26.02
N ALA A 759 6.58 90.97 25.77
CA ALA A 759 5.89 89.73 26.11
C ALA A 759 5.46 89.71 27.58
N GLY A 760 4.16 89.56 27.85
CA GLY A 760 3.60 89.46 29.19
C GLY A 760 3.61 90.76 30.00
N VAL A 761 4.04 91.89 29.41
CA VAL A 761 4.10 93.18 30.10
C VAL A 761 3.02 94.11 29.54
N SER A 762 2.16 94.62 30.43
CA SER A 762 1.17 95.63 30.06
C SER A 762 1.84 96.93 29.63
N GLU A 763 1.37 97.51 28.52
CA GLU A 763 1.91 98.74 27.93
C GLU A 763 0.79 99.60 27.36
N SER A 764 0.80 100.90 27.66
CA SER A 764 -0.22 101.87 27.25
C SER A 764 0.35 103.18 26.67
N ARG A 765 1.68 103.35 26.67
CA ARG A 765 2.37 104.57 26.22
C ARG A 765 2.69 104.58 24.72
N HIS A 766 2.26 103.55 23.99
CA HIS A 766 2.41 103.41 22.56
C HIS A 766 1.05 103.15 21.89
N ALA A 767 0.96 103.31 20.57
CA ALA A 767 -0.30 103.16 19.85
C ALA A 767 -0.74 101.68 19.83
N SER A 768 -1.99 101.43 20.23
CA SER A 768 -2.57 100.09 20.32
C SER A 768 -3.27 99.62 19.03
N LYS A 769 -3.30 100.47 17.99
CA LYS A 769 -3.93 100.21 16.69
C LYS A 769 -3.18 100.91 15.56
N ASP A 770 -3.52 100.61 14.31
CA ASP A 770 -2.95 101.19 13.09
C ASP A 770 -1.41 101.04 12.98
N CYS A 771 -0.86 99.95 13.51
CA CYS A 771 0.59 99.75 13.68
C CYS A 771 1.38 99.88 12.36
N PHE A 772 0.80 99.45 11.23
CA PHE A 772 1.44 99.51 9.91
C PHE A 772 1.65 100.93 9.36
N ARG A 773 1.12 101.98 10.02
CA ARG A 773 1.46 103.37 9.68
C ARG A 773 2.92 103.70 10.04
N CYS A 774 3.41 103.15 11.16
CA CYS A 774 4.75 103.41 11.68
C CYS A 774 5.71 102.22 11.49
N HIS A 775 5.17 101.00 11.37
CA HIS A 775 5.90 99.74 11.26
C HIS A 775 5.57 99.05 9.95
N LYS A 776 6.26 99.39 8.87
CA LYS A 776 6.02 98.83 7.53
C LYS A 776 6.56 97.40 7.42
N HIS A 777 5.79 96.50 6.81
CA HIS A 777 6.19 95.10 6.62
C HIS A 777 7.30 94.95 5.58
N ASP A 778 7.29 95.80 4.56
CA ASP A 778 8.19 95.85 3.41
C ASP A 778 9.37 96.81 3.59
N ASN A 779 9.63 97.28 4.82
CA ASN A 779 10.73 98.21 5.08
C ASN A 779 12.09 97.57 4.74
N PRO A 780 12.88 98.14 3.79
CA PRO A 780 14.19 97.58 3.40
C PRO A 780 15.19 97.48 4.57
N GLY A 781 15.01 98.32 5.60
CA GLY A 781 15.78 98.28 6.83
C GLY A 781 15.43 97.13 7.77
N GLY A 782 14.43 96.31 7.43
CA GLY A 782 13.93 95.15 8.15
C GLY A 782 12.43 95.27 8.42
N ALA A 783 11.68 94.18 8.25
CA ALA A 783 10.23 94.17 8.46
C ALA A 783 9.86 94.74 9.83
N PHE A 784 8.83 95.59 9.88
CA PHE A 784 8.32 96.24 11.09
C PHE A 784 9.31 97.12 11.85
N LYS A 785 10.51 97.36 11.30
CA LYS A 785 11.42 98.36 11.85
C LYS A 785 10.72 99.73 11.79
N PRO A 786 10.69 100.49 12.91
CA PRO A 786 10.08 101.81 12.93
C PRO A 786 10.66 102.68 11.82
N LEU A 787 9.81 103.37 11.08
CA LEU A 787 10.27 104.39 10.14
C LEU A 787 10.99 105.52 10.89
N PRO A 788 12.07 106.09 10.33
CA PRO A 788 12.64 107.33 10.85
C PRO A 788 11.54 108.39 10.88
N ARG A 789 11.47 109.15 11.97
CA ARG A 789 10.53 110.28 12.07
C ARG A 789 10.89 111.39 11.10
#